data_AF-A0ABD3SCM2-F1
#
_entry.id   AF-A0ABD3SCM2-F1
#
_cell.length_a   1.000
_cell.length_b   1.000
_cell.length_c   1.000
_cell.angle_alpha   90.00
_cell.angle_beta   90.00
_cell.angle_gamma   90.00
#
_symmetry.space_group_name_H-M   'P 1'
#
loop_
_entity.id
_entity.type
_entity.pdbx_description
1 polymer ?
#
loop_
_entity_poly.entity_id
_entity_poly.type
_entity_poly.pdbx_seq_one_letter_code
_entity_poly.pdbx_strand_id
1 'polypeptide(L)'
;MALLVVDIQRELTTEPLHDVVDVNVYKRDVSFPRMIENTKRLIEAVRANRGGWRRGGNDPTTPRGKGSEVIFTYLEALTDDSRDASLDYKLSGELLSNLPCPSSPADFLPGITPISGEDIIIPKTSCSVFQSTNIDYVLRNLGVEQLVVCGQLTDQCVEGAVRDAADLGYLVSVVEDACGAESEDRHLWGLRGMEGFARRVTTDDVLLELRDDGKGNVPSSAGAKGSACTSSTRGVIAVDDTNRGAGIGNVAVSTIPGPYEYQRRIYDRGCQSAILRSLRAAGVKFLRFAIVDAYNTIRCKTVPLPRAFEQSTDRTLGRNSSRYGGGGPLDNPISIAEVCFAGLPTHADVPIPAANLSARNVLTLRPDLSSLRVLPYAPRTAMVMCTAHDQRTMELSPLCTRGLLERVLHEAREGMGIEFHVGAELEFQLFRTETKGGCPQPIDGTTFANPAPLNDQEDFISTLYDQLSDQDIPIELVHAESAPGQLEVVLSYSSSVMQLADDVVLARETISSCAKKHGMKALFLPKTSMTTAGNGLHLHFSFRDVGSSVDNSFSDHSQPTGISHRGQSFVEGILVHLPSLLSFTLPSVNSFRRVGPGCWTGSAVGWATEDKDVPIRVCLDLSTQNATNVELKLSDATANIYLELSMILAAGMDGLKKGRKLRPPIDDGSEALPKSLQESLNLLKTNHTLLSILGPQLSTAYLAVRESMALIDKSIEEEVLDAFDKA
;
A
#
# COMPACT_ATOMS: atom_id res chain seq x y z
N MET A 1 28.88 -29.67 -5.64
CA MET A 1 27.48 -29.55 -6.10
C MET A 1 26.65 -30.60 -5.36
N ALA A 2 25.37 -30.36 -5.12
CA ALA A 2 24.45 -31.39 -4.64
C ALA A 2 23.22 -31.49 -5.54
N LEU A 3 22.72 -32.71 -5.75
CA LEU A 3 21.42 -33.01 -6.34
C LEU A 3 20.39 -33.13 -5.21
N LEU A 4 19.45 -32.18 -5.17
CA LEU A 4 18.31 -32.19 -4.28
C LEU A 4 17.12 -32.85 -4.98
N VAL A 5 16.74 -34.03 -4.51
CA VAL A 5 15.57 -34.77 -4.98
C VAL A 5 14.38 -34.42 -4.08
N VAL A 6 13.39 -33.72 -4.65
CA VAL A 6 12.28 -33.08 -3.93
C VAL A 6 10.97 -33.84 -4.13
N ASP A 7 10.45 -34.39 -3.03
CA ASP A 7 9.17 -35.10 -2.89
C ASP A 7 8.88 -36.15 -3.95
N ILE A 8 9.05 -37.42 -3.62
CA ILE A 8 8.88 -38.54 -4.56
C ILE A 8 8.07 -39.65 -3.91
N GLN A 9 6.86 -39.28 -3.51
CA GLN A 9 5.93 -40.12 -2.77
C GLN A 9 5.03 -40.95 -3.69
N ARG A 10 4.62 -42.12 -3.21
CA ARG A 10 3.74 -43.05 -3.94
C ARG A 10 2.29 -42.58 -4.03
N GLU A 11 1.77 -41.91 -3.00
CA GLU A 11 0.33 -41.62 -2.84
C GLU A 11 -0.21 -40.58 -3.83
N LEU A 12 0.65 -39.74 -4.42
CA LEU A 12 0.29 -38.80 -5.49
C LEU A 12 0.11 -39.45 -6.87
N THR A 13 0.44 -40.74 -7.02
CA THR A 13 0.51 -41.41 -8.33
C THR A 13 -0.62 -42.40 -8.62
N THR A 14 -1.64 -42.49 -7.77
CA THR A 14 -2.68 -43.53 -7.89
C THR A 14 -4.11 -43.02 -7.68
N GLU A 15 -4.62 -42.25 -8.64
CA GLU A 15 -6.04 -42.23 -8.97
C GLU A 15 -6.15 -42.66 -10.44
N PRO A 16 -6.87 -43.75 -10.79
CA PRO A 16 -7.08 -44.11 -12.18
C PRO A 16 -8.00 -43.05 -12.81
N LEU A 17 -7.55 -42.42 -13.90
CA LEU A 17 -8.37 -41.57 -14.76
C LEU A 17 -9.65 -42.33 -15.14
N HIS A 18 -10.74 -42.05 -14.44
CA HIS A 18 -12.06 -42.55 -14.79
C HIS A 18 -12.55 -41.78 -16.03
N ASP A 19 -12.79 -42.55 -17.09
CA ASP A 19 -13.47 -42.26 -18.35
C ASP A 19 -14.15 -40.88 -18.48
N VAL A 20 -13.48 -39.96 -19.17
CA VAL A 20 -14.17 -38.95 -20.00
C VAL A 20 -13.52 -38.97 -21.38
N VAL A 21 -14.30 -39.45 -22.35
CA VAL A 21 -13.97 -39.56 -23.76
C VAL A 21 -14.04 -38.17 -24.40
N ASP A 22 -12.91 -37.62 -24.84
CA ASP A 22 -12.85 -36.94 -26.14
C ASP A 22 -11.46 -37.04 -26.76
N VAL A 23 -11.43 -37.42 -28.03
CA VAL A 23 -10.24 -37.90 -28.75
C VAL A 23 -9.90 -36.89 -29.84
N ASN A 24 -8.91 -36.03 -29.55
CA ASN A 24 -7.85 -35.53 -30.43
C ASN A 24 -7.45 -34.11 -30.03
N VAL A 25 -6.20 -33.96 -29.56
CA VAL A 25 -5.20 -32.93 -29.92
C VAL A 25 -4.06 -33.01 -28.88
N TYR A 26 -2.85 -33.36 -29.35
CA TYR A 26 -1.57 -33.50 -28.62
C TYR A 26 -1.45 -34.55 -27.50
N LYS A 27 -1.18 -35.80 -27.89
CA LYS A 27 -0.33 -36.70 -27.10
C LYS A 27 1.15 -36.30 -27.28
N ARG A 28 1.79 -35.84 -26.20
CA ARG A 28 3.17 -36.18 -25.84
C ARG A 28 3.25 -36.40 -24.33
N ASP A 29 2.93 -37.64 -23.96
CA ASP A 29 3.39 -38.41 -22.79
C ASP A 29 3.66 -37.69 -21.46
N VAL A 30 2.68 -37.85 -20.56
CA VAL A 30 2.81 -38.17 -19.12
C VAL A 30 4.11 -37.70 -18.43
N SER A 31 4.03 -36.60 -17.67
CA SER A 31 5.16 -35.95 -16.99
C SER A 31 5.90 -36.85 -15.98
N PHE A 32 5.19 -37.71 -15.23
CA PHE A 32 5.77 -38.47 -14.12
C PHE A 32 6.67 -39.64 -14.53
N PRO A 33 6.32 -40.55 -15.46
CA PRO A 33 7.23 -41.62 -15.90
C PRO A 33 8.56 -41.10 -16.44
N ARG A 34 8.51 -40.04 -17.27
CA ARG A 34 9.71 -39.37 -17.79
C ARG A 34 10.53 -38.75 -16.66
N MET A 35 9.89 -38.04 -15.74
CA MET A 35 10.54 -37.48 -14.56
C MET A 35 11.25 -38.56 -13.74
N ILE A 36 10.62 -39.72 -13.51
CA ILE A 36 11.20 -40.84 -12.74
C ILE A 36 12.44 -41.40 -13.44
N GLU A 37 12.35 -41.66 -14.74
CA GLU A 37 13.46 -42.19 -15.54
C GLU A 37 14.66 -41.21 -15.52
N ASN A 38 14.41 -39.93 -15.74
CA ASN A 38 15.42 -38.90 -15.75
C ASN A 38 16.04 -38.66 -14.36
N THR A 39 15.22 -38.61 -13.32
CA THR A 39 15.67 -38.50 -11.93
C THR A 39 16.57 -39.68 -11.55
N LYS A 40 16.21 -40.89 -11.96
CA LYS A 40 17.05 -42.09 -11.77
C LYS A 40 18.42 -41.95 -12.41
N ARG A 41 18.48 -41.48 -13.67
CA ARG A 41 19.73 -41.25 -14.40
C ARG A 41 20.62 -40.22 -13.69
N LEU A 42 20.04 -39.12 -13.18
CA LEU A 42 20.77 -38.12 -12.41
C LEU A 42 21.33 -38.69 -11.10
N ILE A 43 20.50 -39.42 -10.34
CA ILE A 43 20.92 -40.06 -9.08
C ILE A 43 22.11 -41.01 -9.34
N GLU A 44 22.02 -41.87 -10.35
CA GLU A 44 23.10 -42.81 -10.71
C GLU A 44 24.40 -42.08 -11.07
N ALA A 45 24.32 -41.01 -11.86
CA ALA A 45 25.49 -40.23 -12.27
C ALA A 45 26.12 -39.46 -11.10
N VAL A 46 25.32 -38.82 -10.25
CA VAL A 46 25.81 -38.09 -9.08
C VAL A 46 26.42 -39.05 -8.06
N ARG A 47 25.79 -40.22 -7.83
CA ARG A 47 26.36 -41.28 -7.00
C ARG A 47 27.69 -41.80 -7.53
N ALA A 48 27.85 -41.92 -8.85
CA ALA A 48 29.14 -42.29 -9.45
C ALA A 48 30.21 -41.20 -9.25
N ASN A 49 29.81 -39.92 -9.26
CA ASN A 49 30.69 -38.77 -9.03
C ASN A 49 31.03 -38.55 -7.53
N ARG A 50 30.33 -39.20 -6.58
CA ARG A 50 30.64 -39.14 -5.13
C ARG A 50 32.06 -39.57 -4.75
N GLY A 51 32.78 -40.27 -5.64
CA GLY A 51 34.12 -40.81 -5.38
C GLY A 51 35.13 -39.79 -4.84
N GLY A 52 34.98 -38.51 -5.15
CA GLY A 52 35.85 -37.43 -4.63
C GLY A 52 35.62 -37.06 -3.15
N TRP A 53 34.54 -37.53 -2.53
CA TRP A 53 34.14 -37.18 -1.16
C TRP A 53 34.47 -38.23 -0.10
N ARG A 54 34.72 -39.48 -0.50
CA ARG A 54 34.98 -40.58 0.44
C ARG A 54 36.34 -40.38 1.12
N ARG A 55 36.37 -40.52 2.45
CA ARG A 55 37.58 -40.41 3.30
C ARG A 55 38.74 -41.21 2.70
N GLY A 56 39.75 -40.52 2.19
CA GLY A 56 41.08 -41.07 2.04
C GLY A 56 41.74 -41.15 3.42
N GLY A 57 41.56 -42.27 4.12
CA GLY A 57 42.24 -42.54 5.40
C GLY A 57 41.61 -41.90 6.65
N ASN A 58 42.07 -42.35 7.82
CA ASN A 58 41.54 -42.05 9.16
C ASN A 58 41.81 -40.61 9.68
N ASP A 59 42.17 -39.66 8.82
CA ASP A 59 42.48 -38.28 9.23
C ASP A 59 41.28 -37.34 9.01
N PRO A 60 40.62 -36.84 10.08
CA PRO A 60 39.48 -35.93 9.99
C PRO A 60 39.83 -34.51 9.51
N THR A 61 41.10 -34.20 9.26
CA THR A 61 41.58 -32.87 8.86
C THR A 61 41.89 -32.74 7.36
N THR A 62 41.81 -33.83 6.58
CA THR A 62 42.05 -33.81 5.14
C THR A 62 40.88 -33.16 4.39
N PRO A 63 41.10 -32.13 3.55
CA PRO A 63 40.04 -31.48 2.78
C PRO A 63 39.29 -32.48 1.88
N ARG A 64 37.96 -32.37 1.82
CA ARG A 64 37.12 -33.18 0.91
C ARG A 64 37.49 -32.86 -0.54
N GLY A 65 37.64 -33.88 -1.39
CA GLY A 65 37.91 -33.70 -2.82
C GLY A 65 36.68 -33.19 -3.59
N LYS A 66 36.87 -32.90 -4.88
CA LYS A 66 35.80 -32.50 -5.82
C LYS A 66 34.86 -33.70 -6.05
N GLY A 67 33.64 -33.62 -5.56
CA GLY A 67 32.60 -34.63 -5.76
C GLY A 67 31.21 -34.02 -5.59
N SER A 68 30.20 -34.79 -5.98
CA SER A 68 28.79 -34.39 -5.90
C SER A 68 28.02 -35.27 -4.90
N GLU A 69 26.96 -34.73 -4.30
CA GLU A 69 26.15 -35.44 -3.29
C GLU A 69 24.67 -35.52 -3.73
N VAL A 70 23.94 -36.56 -3.32
CA VAL A 70 22.47 -36.67 -3.48
C VAL A 70 21.80 -36.53 -2.12
N ILE A 71 20.80 -35.65 -2.03
CA ILE A 71 19.99 -35.42 -0.83
C ILE A 71 18.53 -35.63 -1.21
N PHE A 72 17.84 -36.50 -0.48
CA PHE A 72 16.42 -36.78 -0.65
C PHE A 72 15.59 -36.03 0.38
N THR A 73 14.49 -35.44 -0.08
CA THR A 73 13.54 -34.72 0.78
C THR A 73 12.12 -35.16 0.47
N TYR A 74 11.28 -35.28 1.48
CA TYR A 74 9.93 -35.83 1.35
C TYR A 74 9.01 -35.29 2.45
N LEU A 75 7.71 -35.16 2.15
CA LEU A 75 6.73 -34.68 3.12
C LEU A 75 6.40 -35.72 4.18
N GLU A 76 6.76 -35.47 5.44
CA GLU A 76 6.34 -36.34 6.55
C GLU A 76 6.23 -35.50 7.83
N ALA A 77 5.09 -35.62 8.50
CA ALA A 77 4.87 -35.07 9.82
C ALA A 77 5.71 -35.84 10.87
N LEU A 78 6.26 -35.11 11.82
CA LEU A 78 6.98 -35.66 12.97
C LEU A 78 6.03 -36.33 13.98
N THR A 79 4.74 -36.03 13.91
CA THR A 79 3.71 -36.56 14.82
C THR A 79 2.48 -37.04 14.06
N ASP A 80 1.78 -38.06 14.60
CA ASP A 80 0.56 -38.61 13.98
C ASP A 80 -0.59 -37.58 13.90
N ASP A 81 -0.63 -36.60 14.81
CA ASP A 81 -1.61 -35.50 14.76
C ASP A 81 -1.11 -34.30 13.95
N SER A 82 0.00 -34.47 13.22
CA SER A 82 0.62 -33.46 12.37
C SER A 82 0.81 -32.11 13.07
N ARG A 83 0.97 -32.07 14.40
CA ARG A 83 0.99 -30.80 15.16
C ARG A 83 2.13 -29.87 14.72
N ASP A 84 3.18 -30.46 14.18
CA ASP A 84 4.38 -29.87 13.61
C ASP A 84 4.22 -29.35 12.15
N ALA A 85 3.12 -29.67 11.47
CA ALA A 85 2.78 -29.08 10.18
C ALA A 85 2.12 -27.70 10.34
N SER A 86 2.21 -26.87 9.29
CA SER A 86 1.62 -25.53 9.29
C SER A 86 0.10 -25.56 9.48
N LEU A 87 -0.45 -24.49 10.06
CA LEU A 87 -1.91 -24.38 10.24
C LEU A 87 -2.63 -24.41 8.89
N ASP A 88 -2.11 -23.72 7.89
CA ASP A 88 -2.70 -23.69 6.56
C ASP A 88 -2.68 -25.07 5.88
N TYR A 89 -1.64 -25.89 6.09
CA TYR A 89 -1.59 -27.24 5.51
C TYR A 89 -2.68 -28.12 6.12
N LYS A 90 -2.87 -28.05 7.43
CA LYS A 90 -3.98 -28.71 8.14
C LYS A 90 -5.36 -28.28 7.65
N LEU A 91 -5.47 -27.08 7.06
CA LEU A 91 -6.70 -26.52 6.51
C LEU A 91 -6.84 -26.69 5.00
N SER A 92 -5.82 -27.21 4.30
CA SER A 92 -5.73 -27.21 2.83
C SER A 92 -5.99 -28.59 2.22
N GLY A 93 -7.24 -28.87 1.85
CA GLY A 93 -7.65 -30.04 1.05
C GLY A 93 -7.22 -31.40 1.62
N GLU A 94 -7.54 -32.51 0.94
CA GLU A 94 -7.14 -33.84 1.44
C GLU A 94 -5.64 -34.10 1.34
N LEU A 95 -4.93 -33.44 0.42
CA LEU A 95 -3.52 -33.72 0.12
C LEU A 95 -2.54 -33.19 1.19
N LEU A 96 -2.71 -31.95 1.67
CA LEU A 96 -1.80 -31.33 2.63
C LEU A 96 -2.31 -31.43 4.08
N SER A 97 -3.59 -31.75 4.29
CA SER A 97 -4.14 -31.97 5.64
C SER A 97 -3.77 -33.32 6.25
N ASN A 98 -3.39 -34.29 5.41
CA ASN A 98 -3.07 -35.66 5.79
C ASN A 98 -1.66 -36.03 5.34
N LEU A 99 -0.65 -35.28 5.81
CA LEU A 99 0.74 -35.66 5.56
C LEU A 99 1.01 -37.07 6.10
N PRO A 100 1.87 -37.86 5.43
CA PRO A 100 2.42 -39.08 6.01
C PRO A 100 2.98 -38.81 7.39
N CYS A 101 2.92 -39.79 8.28
CA CYS A 101 3.22 -39.63 9.69
C CYS A 101 3.87 -40.90 10.26
N PRO A 102 4.37 -40.92 11.51
CA PRO A 102 5.08 -42.09 12.03
C PRO A 102 4.29 -43.41 11.99
N SER A 103 2.95 -43.35 12.13
CA SER A 103 2.07 -44.51 12.00
C SER A 103 1.73 -44.90 10.55
N SER A 104 1.93 -44.00 9.59
CA SER A 104 1.76 -44.22 8.14
C SER A 104 2.87 -43.47 7.38
N PRO A 105 4.10 -44.01 7.39
CA PRO A 105 5.28 -43.29 6.92
C PRO A 105 5.24 -43.10 5.40
N ALA A 106 5.96 -42.08 4.92
CA ALA A 106 6.08 -41.81 3.49
C ALA A 106 6.77 -42.97 2.75
N ASP A 107 6.27 -43.28 1.55
CA ASP A 107 6.84 -44.31 0.67
C ASP A 107 7.43 -43.68 -0.60
N PHE A 108 8.65 -44.09 -0.96
CA PHE A 108 9.37 -43.55 -2.11
C PHE A 108 8.97 -44.24 -3.41
N LEU A 109 8.94 -43.51 -4.52
CA LEU A 109 8.66 -44.09 -5.84
C LEU A 109 9.67 -45.18 -6.23
N PRO A 110 9.21 -46.30 -6.82
CA PRO A 110 10.09 -47.37 -7.28
C PRO A 110 11.13 -46.87 -8.30
N GLY A 111 12.41 -47.15 -8.05
CA GLY A 111 13.52 -46.80 -8.95
C GLY A 111 14.23 -45.49 -8.64
N ILE A 112 13.69 -44.66 -7.75
CA ILE A 112 14.31 -43.43 -7.22
C ILE A 112 14.40 -43.46 -5.69
N THR A 113 14.48 -44.65 -5.12
CA THR A 113 14.57 -44.90 -3.68
C THR A 113 15.96 -44.53 -3.12
N PRO A 114 16.04 -43.87 -1.95
CA PRO A 114 17.30 -43.63 -1.28
C PRO A 114 17.94 -44.93 -0.77
N ILE A 115 19.27 -44.98 -0.76
CA ILE A 115 20.07 -46.05 -0.18
C ILE A 115 20.36 -45.69 1.28
N SER A 116 19.74 -46.45 2.19
CA SER A 116 19.91 -46.26 3.63
C SER A 116 21.39 -46.35 4.03
N GLY A 117 21.87 -45.36 4.78
CA GLY A 117 23.26 -45.25 5.23
C GLY A 117 24.24 -44.68 4.19
N GLU A 118 23.83 -44.48 2.93
CA GLU A 118 24.64 -43.85 1.90
C GLU A 118 24.11 -42.50 1.43
N ASP A 119 22.78 -42.32 1.38
CA ASP A 119 22.15 -41.06 1.01
C ASP A 119 21.69 -40.27 2.22
N ILE A 120 21.72 -38.93 2.10
CA ILE A 120 21.12 -38.04 3.08
C ILE A 120 19.62 -37.98 2.82
N ILE A 121 18.82 -38.24 3.84
CA ILE A 121 17.36 -38.30 3.79
C ILE A 121 16.81 -37.33 4.83
N ILE A 122 16.03 -36.33 4.40
CA ILE A 122 15.53 -35.27 5.28
C ILE A 122 13.99 -35.17 5.14
N PRO A 123 13.22 -35.56 6.17
CA PRO A 123 11.78 -35.32 6.18
C PRO A 123 11.51 -33.81 6.33
N LYS A 124 10.50 -33.33 5.61
CA LYS A 124 10.04 -31.93 5.67
C LYS A 124 8.54 -31.89 5.95
N THR A 125 8.08 -30.84 6.64
CA THR A 125 6.64 -30.65 6.96
C THR A 125 6.01 -29.52 6.15
N SER A 126 6.78 -28.95 5.20
CA SER A 126 6.36 -27.89 4.29
C SER A 126 6.86 -28.14 2.86
N CYS A 127 6.34 -27.40 1.88
CA CYS A 127 6.73 -27.54 0.47
C CYS A 127 8.23 -27.27 0.28
N SER A 128 8.75 -26.18 0.86
CA SER A 128 10.19 -25.90 0.86
C SER A 128 10.91 -26.64 1.98
N VAL A 129 11.93 -27.42 1.60
CA VAL A 129 12.78 -28.09 2.59
C VAL A 129 13.54 -27.09 3.48
N PHE A 130 13.81 -25.87 3.00
CA PHE A 130 14.57 -24.87 3.75
C PHE A 130 13.79 -24.25 4.92
N GLN A 131 12.46 -24.26 4.86
CA GLN A 131 11.61 -23.68 5.92
C GLN A 131 11.40 -24.63 7.10
N SER A 132 11.29 -25.93 6.84
CA SER A 132 10.93 -26.91 7.87
C SER A 132 12.07 -27.83 8.31
N THR A 133 13.31 -27.60 7.87
CA THR A 133 14.45 -28.48 8.17
C THR A 133 15.74 -27.71 8.39
N ASN A 134 16.81 -28.39 8.81
CA ASN A 134 18.15 -27.84 8.95
C ASN A 134 19.03 -28.03 7.68
N ILE A 135 18.42 -28.15 6.49
CA ILE A 135 19.16 -28.45 5.27
C ILE A 135 20.23 -27.42 4.90
N ASP A 136 20.02 -26.12 5.15
CA ASP A 136 21.04 -25.08 4.91
C ASP A 136 22.31 -25.35 5.74
N TYR A 137 22.14 -25.70 7.02
CA TYR A 137 23.26 -26.12 7.87
C TYR A 137 23.97 -27.36 7.32
N VAL A 138 23.22 -28.34 6.80
CA VAL A 138 23.81 -29.52 6.16
C VAL A 138 24.61 -29.11 4.92
N LEU A 139 23.99 -28.44 3.95
CA LEU A 139 24.61 -28.00 2.69
C LEU A 139 25.90 -27.18 2.91
N ARG A 140 25.92 -26.28 3.89
CA ARG A 140 27.11 -25.52 4.27
C ARG A 140 28.24 -26.40 4.82
N ASN A 141 27.92 -27.37 5.68
CA ASN A 141 28.92 -28.32 6.18
C ASN A 141 29.45 -29.27 5.09
N LEU A 142 28.69 -29.43 4.02
CA LEU A 142 29.09 -30.15 2.82
C LEU A 142 29.91 -29.27 1.86
N GLY A 143 29.99 -27.95 2.09
CA GLY A 143 30.66 -27.01 1.19
C GLY A 143 29.96 -26.90 -0.17
N VAL A 144 28.63 -27.05 -0.19
CA VAL A 144 27.84 -27.00 -1.43
C VAL A 144 27.52 -25.54 -1.76
N GLU A 145 27.96 -25.09 -2.93
CA GLU A 145 27.62 -23.77 -3.47
C GLU A 145 26.65 -23.87 -4.67
N GLN A 146 26.59 -25.03 -5.32
CA GLN A 146 25.72 -25.32 -6.48
C GLN A 146 24.71 -26.40 -6.13
N LEU A 147 23.43 -26.11 -6.35
CA LEU A 147 22.30 -26.98 -6.07
C LEU A 147 21.56 -27.31 -7.37
N VAL A 148 21.49 -28.59 -7.72
CA VAL A 148 20.67 -29.10 -8.82
C VAL A 148 19.39 -29.65 -8.21
N VAL A 149 18.22 -29.17 -8.63
CA VAL A 149 16.92 -29.53 -8.03
C VAL A 149 16.06 -30.28 -9.04
N CYS A 150 15.49 -31.42 -8.63
CA CYS A 150 14.55 -32.22 -9.42
C CYS A 150 13.49 -32.89 -8.51
N GLY A 151 12.35 -33.36 -9.05
CA GLY A 151 11.35 -34.09 -8.27
C GLY A 151 9.87 -33.81 -8.60
N GLN A 152 8.94 -34.18 -7.70
CA GLN A 152 7.49 -34.01 -7.91
C GLN A 152 6.98 -32.65 -7.44
N LEU A 153 5.81 -32.29 -7.97
CA LEU A 153 5.11 -31.03 -7.75
C LEU A 153 5.99 -29.82 -8.09
N THR A 154 6.23 -29.66 -9.40
CA THR A 154 7.07 -28.58 -9.94
C THR A 154 6.64 -27.19 -9.47
N ASP A 155 5.33 -26.94 -9.40
CA ASP A 155 4.69 -25.70 -8.99
C ASP A 155 4.48 -25.57 -7.47
N GLN A 156 4.97 -26.53 -6.68
CA GLN A 156 4.88 -26.50 -5.22
C GLN A 156 6.23 -26.75 -4.57
N CYS A 157 6.56 -28.01 -4.25
CA CYS A 157 7.73 -28.37 -3.48
C CYS A 157 9.04 -28.00 -4.20
N VAL A 158 9.11 -28.24 -5.52
CA VAL A 158 10.30 -27.89 -6.33
C VAL A 158 10.47 -26.37 -6.38
N GLU A 159 9.44 -25.63 -6.80
CA GLU A 159 9.50 -24.16 -6.86
C GLU A 159 9.84 -23.53 -5.50
N GLY A 160 9.20 -24.01 -4.42
CA GLY A 160 9.47 -23.53 -3.07
C GLY A 160 10.92 -23.75 -2.64
N ALA A 161 11.49 -24.93 -2.91
CA ALA A 161 12.89 -25.22 -2.59
C ALA A 161 13.86 -24.39 -3.44
N VAL A 162 13.56 -24.17 -4.73
CA VAL A 162 14.39 -23.39 -5.65
C VAL A 162 14.48 -21.93 -5.23
N ARG A 163 13.33 -21.29 -4.93
CA ARG A 163 13.30 -19.88 -4.52
C ARG A 163 14.06 -19.64 -3.23
N ASP A 164 13.80 -20.45 -2.20
CA ASP A 164 14.50 -20.31 -0.92
C ASP A 164 16.01 -20.56 -1.07
N ALA A 165 16.41 -21.53 -1.90
CA ALA A 165 17.83 -21.77 -2.18
C ALA A 165 18.49 -20.57 -2.88
N ALA A 166 17.81 -19.95 -3.85
CA ALA A 166 18.32 -18.77 -4.54
C ALA A 166 18.49 -17.60 -3.56
N ASP A 167 17.51 -17.35 -2.70
CA ASP A 167 17.55 -16.28 -1.70
C ASP A 167 18.63 -16.50 -0.63
N LEU A 168 18.95 -17.76 -0.32
CA LEU A 168 20.05 -18.14 0.57
C LEU A 168 21.43 -18.08 -0.10
N GLY A 169 21.50 -17.72 -1.39
CA GLY A 169 22.73 -17.48 -2.13
C GLY A 169 23.34 -18.73 -2.80
N TYR A 170 22.57 -19.81 -2.95
CA TYR A 170 23.02 -20.98 -3.73
C TYR A 170 22.90 -20.70 -5.23
N LEU A 171 23.81 -21.28 -6.02
CA LEU A 171 23.68 -21.31 -7.48
C LEU A 171 22.75 -22.46 -7.86
N VAL A 172 21.51 -22.14 -8.21
CA VAL A 172 20.45 -23.12 -8.42
C VAL A 172 20.26 -23.46 -9.89
N SER A 173 20.26 -24.75 -10.22
CA SER A 173 19.82 -25.30 -11.50
C SER A 173 18.59 -26.17 -11.29
N VAL A 174 17.50 -25.91 -12.00
CA VAL A 174 16.31 -26.78 -12.00
C VAL A 174 16.33 -27.68 -13.23
N VAL A 175 16.21 -28.99 -13.02
CA VAL A 175 16.24 -29.97 -14.11
C VAL A 175 14.83 -30.20 -14.62
N GLU A 176 14.43 -29.45 -15.64
CA GLU A 176 13.03 -29.31 -16.02
C GLU A 176 12.39 -30.64 -16.44
N ASP A 177 13.13 -31.50 -17.14
CA ASP A 177 12.64 -32.81 -17.58
C ASP A 177 12.85 -33.94 -16.55
N ALA A 178 13.43 -33.62 -15.40
CA ALA A 178 13.42 -34.44 -14.19
C ALA A 178 12.50 -33.82 -13.10
N CYS A 179 11.60 -32.91 -13.49
CA CYS A 179 10.52 -32.41 -12.64
C CYS A 179 9.16 -32.83 -13.20
N GLY A 180 8.16 -32.99 -12.34
CA GLY A 180 6.79 -33.30 -12.74
C GLY A 180 5.75 -32.62 -11.86
N ALA A 181 4.56 -32.34 -12.40
CA ALA A 181 3.38 -31.89 -11.65
C ALA A 181 2.14 -32.61 -12.16
N GLU A 182 1.00 -32.47 -11.46
CA GLU A 182 -0.27 -33.15 -11.77
C GLU A 182 -0.77 -32.91 -13.20
N SER A 183 -0.45 -31.75 -13.80
CA SER A 183 -0.74 -31.45 -15.20
C SER A 183 0.43 -30.74 -15.87
N GLU A 184 0.47 -30.79 -17.20
CA GLU A 184 1.48 -30.08 -18.00
C GLU A 184 1.40 -28.56 -17.78
N ASP A 185 0.20 -28.00 -17.68
CA ASP A 185 0.02 -26.57 -17.39
C ASP A 185 0.59 -26.16 -16.04
N ARG A 186 0.35 -26.96 -14.99
CA ARG A 186 0.91 -26.72 -13.65
C ARG A 186 2.43 -26.82 -13.68
N HIS A 187 2.96 -27.83 -14.36
CA HIS A 187 4.41 -27.99 -14.54
C HIS A 187 5.04 -26.78 -15.23
N LEU A 188 4.45 -26.32 -16.34
CA LEU A 188 4.92 -25.13 -17.07
C LEU A 188 4.78 -23.84 -16.25
N TRP A 189 3.71 -23.71 -15.44
CA TRP A 189 3.56 -22.58 -14.54
C TRP A 189 4.69 -22.55 -13.51
N GLY A 190 4.96 -23.66 -12.83
CA GLY A 190 6.06 -23.73 -11.87
C GLY A 190 7.42 -23.36 -12.50
N LEU A 191 7.69 -23.85 -13.71
CA LEU A 191 8.91 -23.49 -14.46
C LEU A 191 8.98 -22.00 -14.81
N ARG A 192 7.86 -21.35 -15.13
CA ARG A 192 7.80 -19.89 -15.34
C ARG A 192 7.96 -19.13 -14.03
N GLY A 193 7.39 -19.63 -12.92
CA GLY A 193 7.53 -19.05 -11.59
C GLY A 193 8.99 -18.98 -11.15
N MET A 194 9.79 -19.99 -11.50
CA MET A 194 11.22 -20.03 -11.19
C MET A 194 12.11 -19.23 -12.17
N GLU A 195 11.54 -18.55 -13.18
CA GLU A 195 12.31 -17.73 -14.11
C GLU A 195 12.98 -16.56 -13.37
N GLY A 196 14.30 -16.42 -13.56
CA GLY A 196 15.12 -15.43 -12.84
C GLY A 196 15.68 -15.91 -11.50
N PHE A 197 15.23 -17.05 -10.96
CA PHE A 197 15.70 -17.61 -9.68
C PHE A 197 16.59 -18.85 -9.84
N ALA A 198 16.48 -19.56 -10.97
CA ALA A 198 17.33 -20.71 -11.27
C ALA A 198 17.66 -20.81 -12.76
N ARG A 199 18.80 -21.43 -13.07
CA ARG A 199 19.12 -21.88 -14.42
C ARG A 199 18.23 -23.09 -14.75
N ARG A 200 17.52 -23.03 -15.88
CA ARG A 200 16.78 -24.18 -16.40
C ARG A 200 17.70 -25.03 -17.26
N VAL A 201 17.75 -26.34 -16.98
CA VAL A 201 18.61 -27.31 -17.67
C VAL A 201 17.85 -28.60 -17.91
N THR A 202 18.28 -29.37 -18.91
CA THR A 202 17.80 -30.74 -19.12
C THR A 202 18.67 -31.74 -18.37
N THR A 203 18.16 -32.95 -18.19
CA THR A 203 18.89 -34.08 -17.61
C THR A 203 20.19 -34.34 -18.36
N ASP A 204 20.17 -34.27 -19.69
CA ASP A 204 21.35 -34.48 -20.51
C ASP A 204 22.40 -33.37 -20.32
N ASP A 205 21.99 -32.11 -20.14
CA ASP A 205 22.91 -31.01 -19.85
C ASP A 205 23.66 -31.24 -18.54
N VAL A 206 22.95 -31.63 -17.47
CA VAL A 206 23.57 -31.92 -16.17
C VAL A 206 24.50 -33.13 -16.26
N LEU A 207 24.10 -34.18 -17.00
CA LEU A 207 24.95 -35.36 -17.21
C LEU A 207 26.21 -35.03 -18.01
N LEU A 208 26.16 -34.07 -18.94
CA LEU A 208 27.34 -33.57 -19.64
C LEU A 208 28.26 -32.78 -18.72
N GLU A 209 27.70 -31.87 -17.91
CA GLU A 209 28.46 -31.07 -16.93
C GLU A 209 29.16 -31.96 -15.88
N LEU A 210 28.52 -33.06 -15.47
CA LEU A 210 29.09 -34.05 -14.55
C LEU A 210 30.21 -34.93 -15.16
N ARG A 211 30.34 -34.94 -16.50
CA ARG A 211 31.38 -35.70 -17.22
C ARG A 211 32.61 -34.86 -17.55
N ASP A 212 32.47 -33.54 -17.62
CA ASP A 212 33.53 -32.62 -18.06
C ASP A 212 34.43 -32.21 -16.89
N ASP A 213 35.18 -33.18 -16.34
CA ASP A 213 36.12 -33.00 -15.23
C ASP A 213 37.42 -32.26 -15.65
N GLY A 214 37.30 -31.13 -16.36
CA GLY A 214 38.37 -30.15 -16.49
C GLY A 214 39.45 -30.42 -17.55
N LYS A 215 39.07 -30.67 -18.81
CA LYS A 215 39.99 -30.54 -19.95
C LYS A 215 39.33 -29.91 -21.20
N GLY A 216 39.37 -28.58 -21.31
CA GLY A 216 39.36 -27.93 -22.64
C GLY A 216 38.70 -26.55 -22.76
N ASN A 217 39.54 -25.51 -22.85
CA ASN A 217 39.36 -24.21 -23.53
C ASN A 217 38.02 -23.45 -23.45
N VAL A 218 38.06 -22.35 -22.69
CA VAL A 218 37.22 -21.16 -22.91
C VAL A 218 37.55 -20.55 -24.28
N PRO A 219 36.60 -20.35 -25.21
CA PRO A 219 36.75 -19.39 -26.28
C PRO A 219 36.35 -18.01 -25.75
N SER A 220 37.32 -17.10 -25.80
CA SER A 220 37.21 -15.68 -25.54
C SER A 220 36.07 -15.00 -26.31
N SER A 221 35.45 -14.02 -25.64
CA SER A 221 34.58 -13.00 -26.22
C SER A 221 35.14 -12.41 -27.52
N ALA A 222 34.40 -12.55 -28.63
CA ALA A 222 34.45 -11.62 -29.76
C ALA A 222 33.25 -11.80 -30.69
N GLY A 223 32.40 -10.78 -30.77
CA GLY A 223 31.88 -10.30 -32.05
C GLY A 223 30.44 -10.62 -32.43
N ALA A 224 29.85 -9.61 -33.08
CA ALA A 224 28.64 -9.59 -33.90
C ALA A 224 27.31 -9.51 -33.13
N LYS A 225 26.73 -8.31 -33.01
CA LYS A 225 25.90 -7.61 -34.02
C LYS A 225 24.51 -8.21 -34.15
N GLY A 226 23.52 -7.35 -33.93
CA GLY A 226 22.11 -7.71 -33.85
C GLY A 226 21.46 -8.15 -35.14
N SER A 227 20.24 -8.63 -34.97
CA SER A 227 19.21 -8.75 -35.99
C SER A 227 17.86 -8.67 -35.29
N ALA A 228 17.09 -7.67 -35.69
CA ALA A 228 15.70 -7.44 -35.33
C ALA A 228 14.75 -8.44 -36.04
N CYS A 229 13.45 -8.16 -35.85
CA CYS A 229 12.25 -8.72 -36.52
C CYS A 229 11.62 -9.94 -35.83
N THR A 230 10.30 -10.02 -35.62
CA THR A 230 9.18 -9.15 -36.03
C THR A 230 7.91 -9.57 -35.32
N SER A 231 7.04 -8.59 -35.09
CA SER A 231 5.60 -8.67 -34.84
C SER A 231 4.84 -9.67 -35.72
N SER A 232 3.79 -10.31 -35.16
CA SER A 232 2.47 -10.30 -35.82
C SER A 232 1.32 -10.56 -34.83
N THR A 233 0.55 -9.48 -34.70
CA THR A 233 -0.86 -9.24 -34.38
C THR A 233 -1.90 -10.37 -34.51
N ARG A 234 -2.93 -10.21 -33.64
CA ARG A 234 -4.40 -10.35 -33.82
C ARG A 234 -5.09 -11.67 -33.43
N GLY A 235 -6.03 -11.52 -32.48
CA GLY A 235 -7.18 -12.39 -32.26
C GLY A 235 -8.09 -11.84 -31.16
N VAL A 236 -8.90 -10.83 -31.47
CA VAL A 236 -10.01 -10.32 -30.64
C VAL A 236 -11.27 -11.11 -30.98
N ILE A 237 -11.96 -11.71 -30.01
CA ILE A 237 -13.39 -12.10 -30.05
C ILE A 237 -13.90 -12.05 -28.59
N ALA A 238 -14.55 -10.98 -28.15
CA ALA A 238 -16.01 -10.77 -28.11
C ALA A 238 -16.78 -11.87 -27.38
N VAL A 239 -17.24 -11.60 -26.15
CA VAL A 239 -18.25 -12.41 -25.45
C VAL A 239 -19.60 -11.75 -25.69
N ASP A 240 -20.45 -12.43 -26.44
CA ASP A 240 -21.81 -12.01 -26.75
C ASP A 240 -22.77 -12.50 -25.66
N ASP A 241 -23.58 -11.58 -25.18
CA ASP A 241 -24.74 -11.81 -24.33
C ASP A 241 -25.84 -12.44 -25.19
N THR A 242 -26.48 -13.53 -24.74
CA THR A 242 -27.96 -13.67 -24.82
C THR A 242 -28.51 -14.98 -24.25
N ASN A 243 -29.49 -14.77 -23.37
CA ASN A 243 -30.78 -15.47 -23.24
C ASN A 243 -30.96 -16.74 -22.38
N ARG A 244 -31.74 -16.50 -21.30
CA ARG A 244 -33.01 -17.14 -20.86
C ARG A 244 -32.90 -18.62 -20.43
N GLY A 245 -33.34 -19.04 -19.25
CA GLY A 245 -34.30 -18.47 -18.31
C GLY A 245 -35.24 -19.60 -17.87
N ALA A 246 -35.25 -19.94 -16.58
CA ALA A 246 -36.33 -20.70 -15.94
C ALA A 246 -36.23 -20.50 -14.42
N GLY A 247 -37.29 -19.93 -13.84
CA GLY A 247 -37.34 -19.59 -12.42
C GLY A 247 -37.60 -20.79 -11.52
N ILE A 248 -36.99 -20.79 -10.34
CA ILE A 248 -37.44 -21.53 -9.16
C ILE A 248 -37.23 -20.60 -7.95
N GLY A 249 -38.27 -20.48 -7.14
CA GLY A 249 -38.47 -19.40 -6.16
C GLY A 249 -37.56 -19.38 -4.93
N ASN A 250 -37.68 -18.24 -4.23
CA ASN A 250 -37.06 -17.90 -2.96
C ASN A 250 -37.18 -19.01 -1.91
N VAL A 251 -36.03 -19.52 -1.48
CA VAL A 251 -35.83 -20.10 -0.15
C VAL A 251 -34.68 -19.33 0.48
N ALA A 252 -34.93 -18.70 1.64
CA ALA A 252 -33.92 -18.02 2.42
C ALA A 252 -32.86 -19.04 2.87
N VAL A 253 -31.70 -19.05 2.20
CA VAL A 253 -30.52 -19.78 2.63
C VAL A 253 -29.77 -18.87 3.59
N SER A 254 -29.76 -19.23 4.87
CA SER A 254 -28.76 -18.70 5.81
C SER A 254 -27.38 -19.05 5.26
N THR A 255 -26.66 -18.07 4.75
CA THR A 255 -25.32 -18.23 4.21
C THR A 255 -24.36 -18.62 5.32
N ILE A 256 -24.04 -19.91 5.39
CA ILE A 256 -22.78 -20.38 5.98
C ILE A 256 -21.67 -19.72 5.14
N PRO A 257 -20.71 -18.99 5.73
CA PRO A 257 -19.62 -18.37 4.99
C PRO A 257 -18.90 -19.43 4.16
N GLY A 258 -18.72 -19.18 2.86
CA GLY A 258 -17.96 -20.08 2.00
C GLY A 258 -16.51 -20.24 2.49
N PRO A 259 -15.81 -21.33 2.12
CA PRO A 259 -14.44 -21.61 2.57
C PRO A 259 -13.45 -20.46 2.31
N TYR A 260 -13.69 -19.67 1.26
CA TYR A 260 -12.90 -18.48 0.93
C TYR A 260 -13.04 -17.33 1.95
N GLU A 261 -14.25 -17.06 2.45
CA GLU A 261 -14.47 -16.05 3.50
C GLU A 261 -13.93 -16.50 4.86
N TYR A 262 -13.95 -17.81 5.13
CA TYR A 262 -13.39 -18.38 6.34
C TYR A 262 -11.85 -18.31 6.34
N GLN A 263 -11.21 -18.68 5.23
CA GLN A 263 -9.76 -18.54 5.05
C GLN A 263 -9.32 -17.08 5.11
N ARG A 264 -10.03 -16.14 4.45
CA ARG A 264 -9.72 -14.71 4.54
C ARG A 264 -9.75 -14.17 5.96
N ARG A 265 -10.74 -14.58 6.77
CA ARG A 265 -10.82 -14.21 8.20
C ARG A 265 -9.67 -14.78 9.04
N ILE A 266 -9.16 -15.97 8.70
CA ILE A 266 -7.99 -16.57 9.37
C ILE A 266 -6.70 -15.85 8.97
N TYR A 267 -6.51 -15.59 7.67
CA TYR A 267 -5.37 -14.83 7.15
C TYR A 267 -5.32 -13.42 7.76
N ASP A 268 -6.45 -12.70 7.78
CA ASP A 268 -6.56 -11.37 8.40
C ASP A 268 -6.16 -11.42 9.88
N ARG A 269 -6.60 -12.44 10.65
CA ARG A 269 -6.20 -12.63 12.06
C ARG A 269 -4.72 -12.97 12.23
N GLY A 270 -4.14 -13.75 11.32
CA GLY A 270 -2.72 -14.10 11.30
C GLY A 270 -1.84 -12.86 11.08
N CYS A 271 -2.16 -12.06 10.06
CA CYS A 271 -1.50 -10.79 9.75
C CYS A 271 -1.65 -9.78 10.89
N GLN A 272 -2.86 -9.60 11.44
CA GLN A 272 -3.08 -8.72 12.60
C GLN A 272 -2.27 -9.15 13.82
N SER A 273 -2.18 -10.46 14.09
CA SER A 273 -1.36 -10.97 15.18
C SER A 273 0.13 -10.72 14.98
N ALA A 274 0.63 -10.82 13.74
CA ALA A 274 2.01 -10.49 13.40
C ALA A 274 2.29 -8.99 13.61
N ILE A 275 1.44 -8.10 13.10
CA ILE A 275 1.54 -6.66 13.29
C ILE A 275 1.58 -6.30 14.78
N LEU A 276 0.68 -6.86 15.57
CA LEU A 276 0.64 -6.62 17.02
C LEU A 276 1.90 -7.11 17.74
N ARG A 277 2.52 -8.21 17.28
CA ARG A 277 3.81 -8.68 17.80
C ARG A 277 4.94 -7.73 17.40
N SER A 278 4.99 -7.28 16.15
CA SER A 278 5.99 -6.33 15.65
C SER A 278 5.91 -5.00 16.40
N LEU A 279 4.70 -4.46 16.61
CA LEU A 279 4.50 -3.26 17.42
C LEU A 279 5.03 -3.42 18.84
N ARG A 280 4.80 -4.57 19.48
CA ARG A 280 5.36 -4.85 20.83
C ARG A 280 6.87 -4.96 20.82
N ALA A 281 7.44 -5.62 19.81
CA ALA A 281 8.89 -5.71 19.64
C ALA A 281 9.53 -4.32 19.45
N ALA A 282 8.82 -3.41 18.77
CA ALA A 282 9.17 -2.00 18.64
C ALA A 282 8.88 -1.17 19.92
N GLY A 283 8.46 -1.79 21.02
CA GLY A 283 8.21 -1.10 22.30
C GLY A 283 6.89 -0.32 22.39
N VAL A 284 6.00 -0.47 21.40
CA VAL A 284 4.68 0.17 21.39
C VAL A 284 3.79 -0.45 22.48
N LYS A 285 3.17 0.42 23.27
CA LYS A 285 2.24 0.07 24.36
C LYS A 285 0.80 0.45 24.05
N PHE A 286 0.58 1.36 23.11
CA PHE A 286 -0.71 1.95 22.83
C PHE A 286 -0.95 2.02 21.32
N LEU A 287 -2.17 1.72 20.89
CA LEU A 287 -2.63 1.92 19.52
C LEU A 287 -3.75 2.96 19.50
N ARG A 288 -3.54 4.04 18.75
CA ARG A 288 -4.52 5.11 18.51
C ARG A 288 -5.30 4.83 17.24
N PHE A 289 -6.62 4.74 17.35
CA PHE A 289 -7.54 4.66 16.22
C PHE A 289 -8.01 6.07 15.92
N ALA A 290 -7.57 6.63 14.79
CA ALA A 290 -7.76 8.03 14.46
C ALA A 290 -8.68 8.22 13.24
N ILE A 291 -9.44 9.32 13.26
CA ILE A 291 -10.20 9.86 12.14
C ILE A 291 -9.98 11.36 12.06
N VAL A 292 -10.24 11.96 10.91
CA VAL A 292 -10.29 13.41 10.75
C VAL A 292 -11.73 13.82 10.47
N ASP A 293 -12.31 14.64 11.35
CA ASP A 293 -13.66 15.12 11.18
C ASP A 293 -13.77 16.11 10.01
N ALA A 294 -14.99 16.41 9.55
CA ALA A 294 -15.24 17.29 8.40
C ALA A 294 -14.63 18.71 8.51
N TYR A 295 -14.13 19.09 9.68
CA TYR A 295 -13.57 20.40 9.99
C TYR A 295 -12.07 20.39 10.24
N ASN A 296 -11.40 19.27 9.95
CA ASN A 296 -9.94 19.07 10.04
C ASN A 296 -9.41 18.84 11.47
N THR A 297 -10.27 18.41 12.40
CA THR A 297 -9.83 17.99 13.74
C THR A 297 -9.54 16.49 13.75
N ILE A 298 -8.32 16.12 14.16
CA ILE A 298 -7.96 14.72 14.38
C ILE A 298 -8.63 14.25 15.68
N ARG A 299 -9.45 13.20 15.59
CA ARG A 299 -10.13 12.60 16.73
C ARG A 299 -9.67 11.16 16.86
N CYS A 300 -9.27 10.75 18.06
CA CYS A 300 -8.82 9.38 18.27
C CYS A 300 -9.27 8.78 19.60
N LYS A 301 -9.23 7.45 19.65
CA LYS A 301 -9.30 6.68 20.90
C LYS A 301 -8.08 5.77 20.99
N THR A 302 -7.51 5.67 22.19
CA THR A 302 -6.30 4.90 22.44
C THR A 302 -6.65 3.60 23.15
N VAL A 303 -6.13 2.48 22.65
CA VAL A 303 -6.26 1.15 23.24
C VAL A 303 -4.88 0.67 23.72
N PRO A 304 -4.74 0.17 24.95
CA PRO A 304 -3.50 -0.46 25.38
C PRO A 304 -3.28 -1.79 24.64
N LEU A 305 -2.05 -2.06 24.22
CA LEU A 305 -1.65 -3.37 23.72
C LEU A 305 -1.42 -4.30 24.94
N PRO A 306 -2.26 -5.34 25.15
CA PRO A 306 -2.16 -6.20 26.33
C PRO A 306 -0.81 -6.92 26.37
N ARG A 307 -0.21 -7.09 27.56
CA ARG A 307 1.18 -7.59 27.70
C ARG A 307 1.38 -9.06 27.31
N ALA A 308 0.33 -9.86 27.24
CA ALA A 308 0.29 -11.20 26.68
C ALA A 308 -1.18 -11.52 26.36
N PHE A 309 -1.46 -12.40 25.38
CA PHE A 309 -2.67 -13.20 25.48
C PHE A 309 -2.43 -14.13 26.68
N GLU A 310 -2.79 -13.71 27.89
CA GLU A 310 -3.12 -14.70 28.89
C GLU A 310 -4.31 -15.45 28.31
N GLN A 311 -4.06 -16.66 27.83
CA GLN A 311 -5.12 -17.67 27.78
C GLN A 311 -5.62 -17.78 29.22
N SER A 312 -6.66 -17.01 29.57
CA SER A 312 -7.39 -17.23 30.80
C SER A 312 -8.08 -18.59 30.66
N THR A 313 -7.40 -19.64 31.10
CA THR A 313 -7.97 -20.98 31.32
C THR A 313 -8.91 -21.00 32.53
N ASP A 314 -9.18 -19.85 33.14
CA ASP A 314 -10.10 -19.74 34.27
C ASP A 314 -11.56 -19.83 33.82
N ARG A 315 -12.07 -21.07 33.81
CA ARG A 315 -13.47 -21.43 33.54
C ARG A 315 -14.45 -20.91 34.60
N THR A 316 -14.00 -20.22 35.65
CA THR A 316 -14.90 -19.74 36.73
C THR A 316 -15.37 -18.29 36.59
N LEU A 317 -14.85 -17.51 35.63
CA LEU A 317 -15.32 -16.14 35.32
C LEU A 317 -16.21 -16.07 34.06
N GLY A 318 -16.91 -17.16 33.75
CA GLY A 318 -17.68 -17.37 32.52
C GLY A 318 -18.96 -16.52 32.31
N ARG A 319 -19.12 -15.34 32.92
CA ARG A 319 -20.29 -14.47 32.63
C ARG A 319 -20.04 -12.96 32.52
N ASN A 320 -18.85 -12.43 32.81
CA ASN A 320 -18.59 -10.98 32.73
C ASN A 320 -17.42 -10.55 31.84
N SER A 321 -16.73 -11.49 31.18
CA SER A 321 -15.69 -11.20 30.17
C SER A 321 -16.24 -10.96 28.75
N SER A 322 -17.58 -10.86 28.58
CA SER A 322 -18.21 -10.65 27.27
C SER A 322 -18.10 -9.22 26.72
N ARG A 323 -17.32 -8.31 27.34
CA ARG A 323 -17.05 -6.98 26.76
C ARG A 323 -15.88 -6.96 25.77
N TYR A 324 -15.02 -7.98 25.79
CA TYR A 324 -13.92 -8.17 24.85
C TYR A 324 -14.07 -9.58 24.29
N GLY A 325 -14.91 -9.73 23.26
CA GLY A 325 -15.21 -11.02 22.68
C GLY A 325 -14.01 -11.60 21.94
N GLY A 326 -13.11 -12.30 22.63
CA GLY A 326 -12.11 -13.24 22.09
C GLY A 326 -11.13 -12.74 21.01
N GLY A 327 -11.27 -11.51 20.52
CA GLY A 327 -10.46 -10.90 19.47
C GLY A 327 -9.47 -9.90 20.04
N GLY A 328 -8.36 -9.70 19.34
CA GLY A 328 -7.30 -8.77 19.73
C GLY A 328 -7.78 -7.30 19.70
N PRO A 329 -6.91 -6.34 20.04
CA PRO A 329 -7.21 -4.90 19.95
C PRO A 329 -7.72 -4.43 18.58
N LEU A 330 -7.37 -5.15 17.49
CA LEU A 330 -7.80 -4.87 16.12
C LEU A 330 -9.17 -5.50 15.76
N ASP A 331 -9.64 -6.47 16.54
CA ASP A 331 -10.94 -7.14 16.36
C ASP A 331 -12.07 -6.47 17.17
N ASN A 332 -11.71 -5.65 18.17
CA ASN A 332 -12.69 -5.00 19.03
C ASN A 332 -13.14 -3.67 18.41
N PRO A 333 -14.45 -3.50 18.11
CA PRO A 333 -14.94 -2.29 17.48
C PRO A 333 -14.76 -1.08 18.40
N ILE A 334 -13.93 -0.12 17.98
CA ILE A 334 -13.80 1.18 18.65
C ILE A 334 -14.90 2.08 18.13
N SER A 335 -15.67 2.68 19.03
CA SER A 335 -16.86 3.43 18.65
C SER A 335 -16.72 4.93 18.94
N ILE A 336 -17.26 5.80 18.08
CA ILE A 336 -17.28 7.26 18.25
C ILE A 336 -18.67 7.77 17.87
N ALA A 337 -19.21 8.74 18.62
CA ALA A 337 -20.51 9.33 18.33
C ALA A 337 -20.54 10.01 16.95
N GLU A 338 -21.62 9.86 16.19
CA GLU A 338 -21.73 10.42 14.82
C GLU A 338 -21.49 11.94 14.78
N VAL A 339 -21.91 12.66 15.83
CA VAL A 339 -21.76 14.12 15.92
C VAL A 339 -20.30 14.56 15.88
N CYS A 340 -19.36 13.72 16.34
CA CYS A 340 -17.94 14.01 16.30
C CYS A 340 -17.37 14.02 14.87
N PHE A 341 -18.07 13.47 13.87
CA PHE A 341 -17.58 13.40 12.50
C PHE A 341 -17.88 14.65 11.69
N ALA A 342 -19.02 15.31 11.95
CA ALA A 342 -19.46 16.46 11.17
C ALA A 342 -20.37 17.44 11.92
N GLY A 343 -20.59 17.31 13.22
CA GLY A 343 -21.52 18.16 13.98
C GLY A 343 -20.88 19.18 14.92
N LEU A 344 -19.55 19.17 15.09
CA LEU A 344 -18.82 20.00 16.05
C LEU A 344 -17.97 21.06 15.33
N PRO A 345 -18.04 22.34 15.68
CA PRO A 345 -17.16 23.37 15.13
C PRO A 345 -15.74 23.25 15.70
N THR A 346 -14.74 23.79 14.99
CA THR A 346 -13.31 23.71 15.37
C THR A 346 -12.96 24.43 16.67
N HIS A 347 -13.81 25.33 17.16
CA HIS A 347 -13.56 26.14 18.35
C HIS A 347 -14.34 25.68 19.60
N ALA A 348 -15.23 24.69 19.47
CA ALA A 348 -16.02 24.21 20.60
C ALA A 348 -16.52 22.76 20.38
N ASP A 349 -16.45 21.94 21.42
CA ASP A 349 -17.11 20.62 21.44
C ASP A 349 -18.61 20.74 21.76
N VAL A 350 -19.31 21.59 21.00
CA VAL A 350 -20.76 21.81 21.14
C VAL A 350 -21.46 21.50 19.81
N PRO A 351 -22.42 20.56 19.79
CA PRO A 351 -23.16 20.24 18.57
C PRO A 351 -23.89 21.45 18.00
N ILE A 352 -23.73 21.70 16.70
CA ILE A 352 -24.56 22.67 15.99
C ILE A 352 -25.94 22.03 15.72
N PRO A 353 -27.05 22.58 16.27
CA PRO A 353 -28.37 21.95 16.11
C PRO A 353 -28.78 21.77 14.65
N ALA A 354 -28.43 22.73 13.78
CA ALA A 354 -28.73 22.67 12.35
C ALA A 354 -27.98 21.55 11.61
N ALA A 355 -26.89 21.00 12.18
CA ALA A 355 -26.20 19.86 11.59
C ALA A 355 -27.03 18.57 11.66
N ASN A 356 -28.08 18.54 12.50
CA ASN A 356 -28.98 17.40 12.68
C ASN A 356 -28.25 16.08 13.02
N LEU A 357 -27.16 16.19 13.79
CA LEU A 357 -26.39 15.08 14.32
C LEU A 357 -26.46 15.08 15.85
N SER A 358 -26.41 13.91 16.46
CA SER A 358 -26.49 13.79 17.92
C SER A 358 -25.47 12.81 18.48
N ALA A 359 -25.27 12.83 19.79
CA ALA A 359 -24.46 11.82 20.47
C ALA A 359 -25.17 10.47 20.65
N ARG A 360 -26.41 10.31 20.14
CA ARG A 360 -27.22 9.10 20.34
C ARG A 360 -26.82 7.95 19.42
N ASN A 361 -26.40 8.27 18.20
CA ASN A 361 -25.88 7.28 17.27
C ASN A 361 -24.36 7.22 17.38
N VAL A 362 -23.83 6.01 17.27
CA VAL A 362 -22.41 5.74 17.41
C VAL A 362 -21.95 4.94 16.20
N LEU A 363 -20.83 5.35 15.62
CA LEU A 363 -20.18 4.69 14.50
C LEU A 363 -19.02 3.83 15.00
N THR A 364 -18.75 2.72 14.32
CA THR A 364 -17.59 1.86 14.56
C THR A 364 -16.44 2.27 13.65
N LEU A 365 -15.26 2.43 14.22
CA LEU A 365 -14.01 2.64 13.51
C LEU A 365 -13.46 1.30 13.03
N ARG A 366 -13.14 1.24 11.74
CA ARG A 366 -12.43 0.14 11.12
C ARG A 366 -11.01 0.61 10.77
N PRO A 367 -9.96 0.03 11.35
CA PRO A 367 -8.59 0.45 11.08
C PRO A 367 -8.17 0.04 9.67
N ASP A 368 -7.50 0.95 8.97
CA ASP A 368 -6.77 0.65 7.74
C ASP A 368 -5.29 0.45 8.08
N LEU A 369 -4.86 -0.81 8.14
CA LEU A 369 -3.52 -1.17 8.60
C LEU A 369 -2.39 -0.66 7.68
N SER A 370 -2.70 -0.27 6.43
CA SER A 370 -1.71 0.37 5.55
C SER A 370 -1.28 1.75 6.04
N SER A 371 -2.15 2.44 6.79
CA SER A 371 -1.89 3.75 7.42
C SER A 371 -1.23 3.65 8.80
N LEU A 372 -0.91 2.44 9.28
CA LEU A 372 -0.31 2.26 10.60
C LEU A 372 1.07 2.89 10.65
N ARG A 373 1.31 3.80 11.61
CA ARG A 373 2.61 4.44 11.85
C ARG A 373 2.95 4.47 13.34
N VAL A 374 4.21 4.24 13.68
CA VAL A 374 4.73 4.51 15.04
C VAL A 374 4.97 6.01 15.16
N LEU A 375 4.60 6.61 16.28
CA LEU A 375 4.72 8.05 16.46
C LEU A 375 6.06 8.39 17.13
N PRO A 376 7.00 9.06 16.44
CA PRO A 376 8.33 9.34 17.01
C PRO A 376 8.28 10.33 18.18
N TYR A 377 7.32 11.24 18.17
CA TYR A 377 7.03 12.18 19.27
C TYR A 377 6.23 11.56 20.43
N ALA A 378 5.70 10.35 20.25
CA ALA A 378 5.02 9.58 21.29
C ALA A 378 5.48 8.11 21.25
N PRO A 379 6.76 7.82 21.57
CA PRO A 379 7.50 6.61 21.14
C PRO A 379 6.97 5.28 21.67
N ARG A 380 5.93 5.29 22.52
CA ARG A 380 5.23 4.08 22.98
C ARG A 380 3.86 3.91 22.35
N THR A 381 3.57 4.66 21.29
CA THR A 381 2.25 4.74 20.66
C THR A 381 2.39 4.62 19.15
N ALA A 382 1.53 3.80 18.56
CA ALA A 382 1.29 3.81 17.12
C ALA A 382 -0.10 4.41 16.85
N MET A 383 -0.30 4.95 15.66
CA MET A 383 -1.57 5.47 15.17
C MET A 383 -1.97 4.73 13.90
N VAL A 384 -3.27 4.51 13.73
CA VAL A 384 -3.86 3.94 12.53
C VAL A 384 -5.08 4.77 12.14
N MET A 385 -5.15 5.16 10.87
CA MET A 385 -6.29 5.86 10.30
C MET A 385 -7.44 4.88 10.09
N CYS A 386 -8.66 5.36 10.29
CA CYS A 386 -9.85 4.53 10.28
C CYS A 386 -10.91 5.06 9.31
N THR A 387 -11.67 4.15 8.73
CA THR A 387 -12.99 4.45 8.18
C THR A 387 -14.05 4.26 9.27
N ALA A 388 -15.20 4.94 9.13
CA ALA A 388 -16.29 4.86 10.09
C ALA A 388 -17.50 4.15 9.48
N HIS A 389 -18.06 3.21 10.21
CA HIS A 389 -19.13 2.32 9.76
C HIS A 389 -20.33 2.36 10.70
N ASP A 390 -21.53 2.18 10.15
CA ASP A 390 -22.74 2.00 10.97
C ASP A 390 -22.62 0.73 11.83
N GLN A 391 -23.02 0.82 13.10
CA GLN A 391 -22.89 -0.30 14.04
C GLN A 391 -23.80 -1.50 13.73
N ARG A 392 -24.91 -1.26 13.04
CA ARG A 392 -25.92 -2.29 12.75
C ARG A 392 -25.75 -2.85 11.34
N THR A 393 -25.57 -2.00 10.34
CA THR A 393 -25.44 -2.43 8.94
C THR A 393 -24.00 -2.76 8.56
N MET A 394 -23.01 -2.28 9.33
CA MET A 394 -21.58 -2.35 9.02
C MET A 394 -21.18 -1.63 7.72
N GLU A 395 -22.11 -0.91 7.09
CA GLU A 395 -21.86 -0.11 5.90
C GLU A 395 -21.03 1.11 6.25
N LEU A 396 -20.26 1.59 5.27
CA LEU A 396 -19.50 2.83 5.40
C LEU A 396 -20.45 4.00 5.68
N SER A 397 -20.16 4.76 6.74
CA SER A 397 -20.96 5.92 7.11
C SER A 397 -20.80 7.03 6.08
N PRO A 398 -21.89 7.70 5.66
CA PRO A 398 -21.82 8.85 4.75
C PRO A 398 -21.14 10.07 5.38
N LEU A 399 -20.92 10.08 6.70
CA LEU A 399 -20.18 11.13 7.40
C LEU A 399 -18.65 10.90 7.40
N CYS A 400 -18.19 9.75 6.90
CA CYS A 400 -16.77 9.42 6.86
C CYS A 400 -16.07 10.13 5.69
N THR A 401 -15.29 11.16 5.98
CA THR A 401 -14.52 11.94 4.98
C THR A 401 -13.45 11.11 4.28
N ARG A 402 -12.72 10.25 5.02
CA ARG A 402 -11.77 9.29 4.46
C ARG A 402 -12.47 8.30 3.52
N GLY A 403 -13.64 7.79 3.92
CA GLY A 403 -14.45 6.90 3.09
C GLY A 403 -15.06 7.57 1.85
N LEU A 404 -15.35 8.88 1.93
CA LEU A 404 -15.73 9.67 0.77
C LEU A 404 -14.60 9.73 -0.27
N LEU A 405 -13.36 9.96 0.15
CA LEU A 405 -12.20 9.94 -0.74
C LEU A 405 -12.01 8.56 -1.37
N GLU A 406 -12.13 7.50 -0.58
CA GLU A 406 -12.07 6.12 -1.07
C GLU A 406 -13.10 5.87 -2.19
N ARG A 407 -14.35 6.32 -2.00
CA ARG A 407 -15.40 6.22 -3.01
C ARG A 407 -15.06 6.99 -4.29
N VAL A 408 -14.56 8.23 -4.17
CA VAL A 408 -14.20 9.08 -5.31
C VAL A 408 -13.06 8.47 -6.12
N LEU A 409 -12.03 7.94 -5.45
CA LEU A 409 -10.90 7.26 -6.10
C LEU A 409 -11.35 5.96 -6.78
N HIS A 410 -12.24 5.19 -6.14
CA HIS A 410 -12.82 3.99 -6.73
C HIS A 410 -13.62 4.32 -8.01
N GLU A 411 -14.44 5.37 -7.97
CA GLU A 411 -15.21 5.82 -9.14
C GLU A 411 -14.29 6.28 -10.29
N ALA A 412 -13.18 6.96 -9.98
CA ALA A 412 -12.20 7.35 -10.98
C ALA A 412 -11.56 6.14 -11.66
N ARG A 413 -11.14 5.16 -10.87
CA ARG A 413 -10.46 3.97 -11.36
C ARG A 413 -11.39 3.07 -12.17
N GLU A 414 -12.52 2.68 -11.59
CA GLU A 414 -13.42 1.70 -12.22
C GLU A 414 -14.35 2.35 -13.24
N GLY A 415 -14.78 3.60 -12.99
CA GLY A 415 -15.73 4.31 -13.86
C GLY A 415 -15.10 5.10 -14.99
N MET A 416 -13.84 5.56 -14.84
CA MET A 416 -13.15 6.37 -15.84
C MET A 416 -11.83 5.79 -16.33
N GLY A 417 -11.36 4.69 -15.73
CA GLY A 417 -10.04 4.14 -16.02
C GLY A 417 -8.92 5.12 -15.69
N ILE A 418 -9.03 5.88 -14.60
CA ILE A 418 -8.06 6.89 -14.17
C ILE A 418 -7.42 6.51 -12.84
N GLU A 419 -6.09 6.61 -12.76
CA GLU A 419 -5.34 6.61 -11.51
C GLU A 419 -4.70 7.99 -11.32
N PHE A 420 -5.07 8.67 -10.23
CA PHE A 420 -4.56 10.01 -9.92
C PHE A 420 -3.18 9.95 -9.28
N HIS A 421 -2.36 10.95 -9.59
CA HIS A 421 -1.17 11.31 -8.85
C HIS A 421 -1.40 12.66 -8.19
N VAL A 422 -1.11 12.76 -6.89
CA VAL A 422 -1.25 14.00 -6.14
C VAL A 422 0.04 14.31 -5.39
N GLY A 423 0.43 15.57 -5.34
CA GLY A 423 1.50 16.10 -4.50
C GLY A 423 0.99 17.23 -3.61
N ALA A 424 1.68 17.50 -2.50
CA ALA A 424 1.27 18.50 -1.52
C ALA A 424 2.47 19.34 -1.02
N GLU A 425 2.33 20.65 -1.08
CA GLU A 425 3.28 21.63 -0.53
C GLU A 425 2.67 22.22 0.74
N LEU A 426 3.22 21.89 1.92
CA LEU A 426 2.66 22.29 3.21
C LEU A 426 3.47 23.45 3.82
N GLU A 427 2.86 24.63 3.91
CA GLU A 427 3.46 25.81 4.51
C GLU A 427 3.01 26.00 5.98
N PHE A 428 3.93 26.50 6.82
CA PHE A 428 3.65 26.85 8.21
C PHE A 428 4.63 27.92 8.72
N GLN A 429 4.28 28.57 9.83
CA GLN A 429 5.16 29.53 10.50
C GLN A 429 5.58 29.05 11.89
N LEU A 430 6.85 29.22 12.21
CA LEU A 430 7.43 28.97 13.51
C LEU A 430 7.45 30.25 14.36
N PHE A 431 6.95 30.12 15.58
CA PHE A 431 6.91 31.18 16.58
C PHE A 431 7.71 30.78 17.83
N ARG A 432 8.26 31.80 18.49
CA ARG A 432 8.85 31.67 19.83
C ARG A 432 7.76 31.33 20.84
N THR A 433 8.11 30.57 21.88
CA THR A 433 7.16 30.26 22.95
C THR A 433 6.84 31.46 23.83
N GLU A 434 7.76 32.41 23.99
CA GLU A 434 7.48 33.67 24.68
C GLU A 434 6.79 34.69 23.75
N THR A 435 5.85 35.44 24.31
CA THR A 435 5.22 36.58 23.65
C THR A 435 5.91 37.88 24.05
N LYS A 436 5.91 38.87 23.16
CA LYS A 436 6.39 40.22 23.44
C LYS A 436 5.21 41.16 23.61
N GLY A 437 4.95 41.60 24.84
CA GLY A 437 3.78 42.43 25.15
C GLY A 437 2.45 41.72 24.90
N GLY A 438 2.42 40.39 24.98
CA GLY A 438 1.23 39.58 24.66
C GLY A 438 1.13 39.15 23.19
N CYS A 439 1.99 39.66 22.30
CA CYS A 439 1.98 39.31 20.89
C CYS A 439 2.94 38.15 20.57
N PRO A 440 2.48 37.08 19.88
CA PRO A 440 3.37 36.05 19.33
C PRO A 440 4.47 36.64 18.45
N GLN A 441 5.67 36.08 18.52
CA GLN A 441 6.82 36.55 17.73
C GLN A 441 7.35 35.43 16.83
N PRO A 442 7.48 35.66 15.51
CA PRO A 442 8.18 34.72 14.64
C PRO A 442 9.61 34.45 15.11
N ILE A 443 10.15 33.29 14.77
CA ILE A 443 11.51 32.90 15.18
C ILE A 443 12.59 33.78 14.53
N ASP A 444 12.35 34.27 13.32
CA ASP A 444 13.24 35.12 12.54
C ASP A 444 12.46 36.19 11.75
N GLY A 445 13.17 37.01 10.97
CA GLY A 445 12.59 38.05 10.10
C GLY A 445 13.17 38.03 8.69
N THR A 446 13.53 36.84 8.20
CA THR A 446 14.20 36.65 6.92
C THR A 446 13.21 36.61 5.75
N THR A 447 13.75 36.52 4.53
CA THR A 447 13.00 36.57 3.27
C THR A 447 13.00 35.22 2.57
N PHE A 448 12.16 35.09 1.54
CA PHE A 448 12.07 33.91 0.67
C PHE A 448 13.42 33.31 0.27
N ALA A 449 13.53 31.99 0.33
CA ALA A 449 14.69 31.17 -0.05
C ALA A 449 16.02 31.58 0.61
N ASN A 450 15.97 32.27 1.75
CA ASN A 450 17.17 32.64 2.50
C ASN A 450 17.71 31.43 3.28
N PRO A 451 19.03 31.14 3.23
CA PRO A 451 19.61 30.01 3.97
C PRO A 451 19.75 30.24 5.48
N ALA A 452 19.72 31.49 5.96
CA ALA A 452 19.89 31.81 7.37
C ALA A 452 18.89 31.09 8.30
N PRO A 453 17.56 31.11 8.07
CA PRO A 453 16.60 30.37 8.90
C PRO A 453 16.85 28.85 8.87
N LEU A 454 17.30 28.28 7.74
CA LEU A 454 17.62 26.86 7.65
C LEU A 454 18.85 26.50 8.51
N ASN A 455 19.87 27.36 8.54
CA ASN A 455 21.04 27.19 9.38
C ASN A 455 20.72 27.42 10.87
N ASP A 456 19.92 28.43 11.18
CA ASP A 456 19.54 28.78 12.55
C ASP A 456 18.61 27.72 13.18
N GLN A 457 17.83 27.00 12.36
CA GLN A 457 16.90 25.95 12.77
C GLN A 457 17.34 24.54 12.35
N GLU A 458 18.63 24.32 12.11
CA GLU A 458 19.14 23.04 11.59
C GLU A 458 18.75 21.84 12.47
N ASP A 459 18.89 21.94 13.80
CA ASP A 459 18.47 20.88 14.74
C ASP A 459 16.99 20.50 14.59
N PHE A 460 16.12 21.52 14.39
CA PHE A 460 14.69 21.32 14.19
C PHE A 460 14.41 20.64 12.84
N ILE A 461 15.05 21.10 11.77
CA ILE A 461 14.86 20.57 10.41
C ILE A 461 15.36 19.13 10.34
N SER A 462 16.53 18.85 10.88
CA SER A 462 17.12 17.50 10.93
C SER A 462 16.25 16.55 11.75
N THR A 463 15.77 16.99 12.93
CA THR A 463 14.81 16.18 13.71
C THR A 463 13.49 15.97 12.96
N LEU A 464 12.99 16.99 12.27
CA LEU A 464 11.74 16.88 11.50
C LEU A 464 11.91 15.86 10.36
N TYR A 465 13.01 15.92 9.62
CA TYR A 465 13.35 14.96 8.57
C TYR A 465 13.40 13.53 9.12
N ASP A 466 14.14 13.30 10.20
CA ASP A 466 14.25 11.97 10.82
C ASP A 466 12.88 11.45 11.27
N GLN A 467 12.03 12.30 11.87
CA GLN A 467 10.71 11.90 12.33
C GLN A 467 9.73 11.60 11.21
N LEU A 468 9.74 12.38 10.12
CA LEU A 468 8.93 12.09 8.94
C LEU A 468 9.42 10.80 8.27
N SER A 469 10.74 10.59 8.17
CA SER A 469 11.33 9.36 7.66
C SER A 469 10.98 8.14 8.50
N ASP A 470 11.00 8.24 9.84
CA ASP A 470 10.59 7.17 10.77
C ASP A 470 9.09 6.80 10.61
N GLN A 471 8.30 7.69 10.00
CA GLN A 471 6.90 7.50 9.69
C GLN A 471 6.66 7.17 8.21
N ASP A 472 7.71 6.85 7.45
CA ASP A 472 7.63 6.58 6.01
C ASP A 472 6.95 7.71 5.21
N ILE A 473 7.15 8.96 5.62
CA ILE A 473 6.63 10.16 4.94
C ILE A 473 7.78 10.81 4.15
N PRO A 474 7.87 10.57 2.84
CA PRO A 474 8.93 11.15 2.03
C PRO A 474 8.69 12.64 1.77
N ILE A 475 9.74 13.43 1.93
CA ILE A 475 9.75 14.86 1.57
C ILE A 475 10.82 15.12 0.50
N GLU A 476 10.52 16.01 -0.43
CA GLU A 476 11.41 16.36 -1.55
C GLU A 476 12.21 17.63 -1.28
N LEU A 477 11.61 18.56 -0.54
CA LEU A 477 12.17 19.89 -0.36
C LEU A 477 11.73 20.51 0.97
N VAL A 478 12.64 21.27 1.58
CA VAL A 478 12.35 22.20 2.67
C VAL A 478 13.02 23.54 2.37
N HIS A 479 12.28 24.63 2.46
CA HIS A 479 12.85 25.98 2.30
C HIS A 479 12.17 27.02 3.17
N ALA A 480 12.87 28.15 3.34
CA ALA A 480 12.31 29.35 3.91
C ALA A 480 11.38 30.04 2.92
N GLU A 481 10.22 30.46 3.42
CA GLU A 481 9.17 31.03 2.59
C GLU A 481 8.99 32.53 2.79
N SER A 482 8.00 33.13 2.14
CA SER A 482 7.89 34.56 1.91
C SER A 482 7.37 35.38 3.12
N ALA A 483 7.30 34.79 4.32
CA ALA A 483 6.95 35.48 5.57
C ALA A 483 7.94 35.15 6.71
N PRO A 484 8.07 36.04 7.72
CA PRO A 484 8.92 35.80 8.88
C PRO A 484 8.64 34.46 9.58
N GLY A 485 9.68 33.67 9.81
CA GLY A 485 9.56 32.34 10.43
C GLY A 485 8.81 31.30 9.59
N GLN A 486 8.50 31.58 8.33
CA GLN A 486 7.76 30.68 7.45
C GLN A 486 8.68 29.65 6.81
N LEU A 487 8.25 28.39 6.87
CA LEU A 487 8.88 27.28 6.18
C LEU A 487 7.83 26.56 5.33
N GLU A 488 8.30 25.96 4.24
CA GLU A 488 7.53 25.03 3.42
C GLU A 488 8.20 23.64 3.47
N VAL A 489 7.37 22.60 3.58
CA VAL A 489 7.79 21.21 3.41
C VAL A 489 7.01 20.63 2.23
N VAL A 490 7.72 20.22 1.19
CA VAL A 490 7.14 19.58 0.00
C VAL A 490 7.15 18.07 0.21
N LEU A 491 5.97 17.47 0.28
CA LEU A 491 5.82 16.01 0.35
C LEU A 491 5.99 15.43 -1.05
N SER A 492 6.60 14.24 -1.15
CA SER A 492 6.67 13.57 -2.45
C SER A 492 5.29 13.26 -2.99
N TYR A 493 5.13 13.39 -4.31
CA TYR A 493 3.89 13.01 -4.95
C TYR A 493 3.64 11.50 -4.81
N SER A 494 2.37 11.10 -4.81
CA SER A 494 1.97 9.70 -4.63
C SER A 494 0.88 9.28 -5.61
N SER A 495 1.01 8.04 -6.12
CA SER A 495 -0.07 7.33 -6.83
C SER A 495 -1.11 6.75 -5.88
N SER A 496 -0.80 6.67 -4.58
CA SER A 496 -1.77 6.39 -3.53
C SER A 496 -2.22 7.71 -2.91
N VAL A 497 -3.26 8.31 -3.50
CA VAL A 497 -3.85 9.57 -3.02
C VAL A 497 -4.35 9.45 -1.57
N MET A 498 -4.84 8.27 -1.18
CA MET A 498 -5.23 8.01 0.21
C MET A 498 -4.03 8.09 1.16
N GLN A 499 -2.88 7.52 0.76
CA GLN A 499 -1.66 7.58 1.56
C GLN A 499 -1.17 9.01 1.70
N LEU A 500 -1.14 9.80 0.61
CA LEU A 500 -0.77 11.21 0.68
C LEU A 500 -1.67 12.00 1.64
N ALA A 501 -2.98 11.75 1.61
CA ALA A 501 -3.91 12.40 2.53
C ALA A 501 -3.62 12.02 4.00
N ASP A 502 -3.34 10.74 4.28
CA ASP A 502 -2.90 10.29 5.60
C ASP A 502 -1.56 10.94 6.01
N ASP A 503 -0.62 11.09 5.06
CA ASP A 503 0.71 11.69 5.27
C ASP A 503 0.63 13.19 5.59
N VAL A 504 -0.23 13.95 4.91
CA VAL A 504 -0.45 15.39 5.22
C VAL A 504 -0.96 15.57 6.65
N VAL A 505 -1.88 14.69 7.10
CA VAL A 505 -2.39 14.71 8.48
C VAL A 505 -1.28 14.44 9.48
N LEU A 506 -0.46 13.41 9.22
CA LEU A 506 0.66 13.04 10.08
C LEU A 506 1.76 14.09 10.08
N ALA A 507 2.13 14.63 8.92
CA ALA A 507 3.16 15.65 8.78
C ALA A 507 2.84 16.88 9.63
N ARG A 508 1.58 17.34 9.64
CA ARG A 508 1.14 18.45 10.49
C ARG A 508 1.33 18.17 11.99
N GLU A 509 0.98 16.97 12.44
CA GLU A 509 1.17 16.55 13.84
C GLU A 509 2.67 16.43 14.20
N THR A 510 3.48 15.91 13.28
CA THR A 510 4.92 15.75 13.44
C THR A 510 5.63 17.09 13.48
N ILE A 511 5.30 18.03 12.58
CA ILE A 511 5.80 19.41 12.59
C ILE A 511 5.46 20.08 13.91
N SER A 512 4.21 20.01 14.36
CA SER A 512 3.77 20.62 15.62
C SER A 512 4.51 20.05 16.82
N SER A 513 4.65 18.72 16.87
CA SER A 513 5.33 18.02 17.95
C SER A 513 6.85 18.27 17.96
N CYS A 514 7.46 18.33 16.78
CA CYS A 514 8.87 18.65 16.61
C CYS A 514 9.15 20.10 17.03
N ALA A 515 8.32 21.07 16.62
CA ALA A 515 8.46 22.46 17.00
C ALA A 515 8.39 22.61 18.53
N LYS A 516 7.41 21.96 19.16
CA LYS A 516 7.26 21.94 20.62
C LYS A 516 8.48 21.35 21.32
N LYS A 517 9.06 20.27 20.79
CA LYS A 517 10.29 19.65 21.33
C LYS A 517 11.48 20.62 21.31
N HIS A 518 11.52 21.54 20.33
CA HIS A 518 12.56 22.56 20.18
C HIS A 518 12.19 23.91 20.82
N GLY A 519 11.17 23.97 21.68
CA GLY A 519 10.79 25.21 22.38
C GLY A 519 10.14 26.27 21.47
N MET A 520 9.55 25.84 20.37
CA MET A 520 8.84 26.66 19.39
C MET A 520 7.37 26.23 19.27
N LYS A 521 6.58 27.02 18.55
CA LYS A 521 5.20 26.70 18.17
C LYS A 521 5.05 26.80 16.65
N ALA A 522 4.48 25.78 16.02
CA ALA A 522 4.15 25.80 14.60
C ALA A 522 2.68 26.21 14.41
N LEU A 523 2.44 27.23 13.58
CA LEU A 523 1.11 27.71 13.22
C LEU A 523 0.87 27.48 11.72
N PHE A 524 -0.25 26.84 11.42
CA PHE A 524 -0.74 26.55 10.05
C PHE A 524 -1.83 27.53 9.60
N LEU A 525 -2.00 28.65 10.33
CA LEU A 525 -3.03 29.64 10.04
C LEU A 525 -2.77 30.28 8.66
N PRO A 526 -3.78 30.41 7.77
CA PRO A 526 -3.56 30.87 6.39
C PRO A 526 -2.94 32.26 6.28
N LYS A 527 -3.29 33.19 7.18
CA LYS A 527 -2.73 34.53 7.29
C LYS A 527 -2.49 34.85 8.76
N THR A 528 -1.25 35.13 9.10
CA THR A 528 -0.83 35.66 10.42
C THR A 528 -0.61 37.17 10.40
N SER A 529 -0.41 37.76 9.21
CA SER A 529 -0.37 39.20 8.97
C SER A 529 -0.96 39.54 7.60
N MET A 530 -1.62 40.69 7.49
CA MET A 530 -2.12 41.20 6.21
C MET A 530 -1.01 41.74 5.30
N THR A 531 0.21 41.96 5.82
CA THR A 531 1.31 42.58 5.08
C THR A 531 2.38 41.59 4.61
N THR A 532 2.25 40.31 4.92
CA THR A 532 3.21 39.26 4.54
C THR A 532 2.51 38.17 3.73
N ALA A 533 3.29 37.25 3.15
CA ALA A 533 2.74 36.02 2.57
C ALA A 533 1.94 35.21 3.61
N GLY A 534 1.04 34.37 3.10
CA GLY A 534 0.22 33.47 3.93
C GLY A 534 0.69 32.02 3.80
N ASN A 535 0.20 31.15 4.67
CA ASN A 535 0.43 29.71 4.61
C ASN A 535 -0.59 29.02 3.70
N GLY A 536 -0.12 28.32 2.68
CA GLY A 536 -0.89 27.46 1.78
C GLY A 536 -0.75 25.97 2.05
N LEU A 537 -1.57 25.22 1.33
CA LEU A 537 -1.42 23.79 1.09
C LEU A 537 -1.58 23.59 -0.41
N HIS A 538 -0.55 23.84 -1.22
CA HIS A 538 -0.71 23.73 -2.68
C HIS A 538 -0.84 22.26 -3.05
N LEU A 539 -1.80 21.96 -3.93
CA LEU A 539 -2.10 20.60 -4.35
C LEU A 539 -1.80 20.42 -5.83
N HIS A 540 -0.91 19.48 -6.13
CA HIS A 540 -0.50 19.15 -7.49
C HIS A 540 -1.32 17.96 -7.98
N PHE A 541 -1.83 18.03 -9.20
CA PHE A 541 -2.66 16.97 -9.78
C PHE A 541 -2.18 16.58 -11.17
N SER A 542 -2.05 15.27 -11.38
CA SER A 542 -2.00 14.65 -12.70
C SER A 542 -2.68 13.29 -12.61
N PHE A 543 -2.75 12.56 -13.72
CA PHE A 543 -3.26 11.21 -13.73
C PHE A 543 -2.69 10.39 -14.88
N ARG A 544 -2.84 9.08 -14.76
CA ARG A 544 -2.62 8.12 -15.83
C ARG A 544 -3.86 7.29 -16.10
N ASP A 545 -3.90 6.70 -17.29
CA ASP A 545 -4.96 5.78 -17.66
C ASP A 545 -4.63 4.37 -17.13
N VAL A 546 -5.62 3.70 -16.54
CA VAL A 546 -5.47 2.34 -15.99
C VAL A 546 -5.00 1.38 -17.08
N GLY A 547 -3.91 0.66 -16.80
CA GLY A 547 -3.31 -0.30 -17.74
C GLY A 547 -2.53 0.33 -18.91
N SER A 548 -2.42 1.67 -18.96
CA SER A 548 -1.58 2.35 -19.95
C SER A 548 -0.10 2.15 -19.63
N SER A 549 0.72 2.04 -20.68
CA SER A 549 2.18 2.11 -20.57
C SER A 549 2.72 3.54 -20.48
N VAL A 550 1.84 4.54 -20.57
CA VAL A 550 2.18 5.97 -20.45
C VAL A 550 1.98 6.38 -18.99
N ASP A 551 3.04 6.82 -18.34
CA ASP A 551 3.04 7.17 -16.92
C ASP A 551 2.26 8.44 -16.59
N ASN A 552 1.99 9.30 -17.59
CA ASN A 552 1.23 10.54 -17.43
C ASN A 552 0.32 10.79 -18.64
N SER A 553 -0.96 10.42 -18.54
CA SER A 553 -1.97 10.68 -19.59
C SER A 553 -2.65 12.06 -19.43
N PHE A 554 -2.33 12.80 -18.37
CA PHE A 554 -2.76 14.18 -18.19
C PHE A 554 -2.14 15.12 -19.22
N SER A 555 -0.91 14.85 -19.63
CA SER A 555 -0.13 15.71 -20.53
C SER A 555 -0.15 15.22 -21.99
N ASP A 556 -0.07 16.18 -22.92
CA ASP A 556 0.04 15.92 -24.36
C ASP A 556 0.74 17.11 -25.03
N HIS A 557 2.00 16.92 -25.41
CA HIS A 557 2.85 17.97 -26.00
C HIS A 557 2.43 18.37 -27.41
N SER A 558 1.53 17.62 -28.05
CA SER A 558 0.94 18.04 -29.32
C SER A 558 -0.12 19.13 -29.14
N GLN A 559 -0.64 19.31 -27.92
CA GLN A 559 -1.62 20.34 -27.61
C GLN A 559 -0.93 21.68 -27.33
N PRO A 560 -1.48 22.81 -27.79
CA PRO A 560 -0.91 24.13 -27.50
C PRO A 560 -0.76 24.45 -26.01
N THR A 561 -1.60 23.85 -25.16
CA THR A 561 -1.54 24.02 -23.70
C THR A 561 -0.57 23.05 -23.02
N GLY A 562 -0.03 22.06 -23.75
CA GLY A 562 0.74 20.94 -23.20
C GLY A 562 -0.09 19.89 -22.44
N ILE A 563 -1.39 20.12 -22.26
CA ILE A 563 -2.31 19.25 -21.50
C ILE A 563 -3.17 18.46 -22.48
N SER A 564 -3.37 17.17 -22.23
CA SER A 564 -4.24 16.32 -23.04
C SER A 564 -5.70 16.80 -23.03
N HIS A 565 -6.51 16.39 -24.01
CA HIS A 565 -7.94 16.74 -24.02
C HIS A 565 -8.67 16.32 -22.74
N ARG A 566 -8.29 15.16 -22.14
CA ARG A 566 -8.81 14.72 -20.85
C ARG A 566 -8.35 15.65 -19.74
N GLY A 567 -7.06 15.96 -19.66
CA GLY A 567 -6.52 16.88 -18.64
C GLY A 567 -7.16 18.27 -18.72
N GLN A 568 -7.35 18.80 -19.93
CA GLN A 568 -8.06 20.06 -20.17
C GLN A 568 -9.50 20.03 -19.64
N SER A 569 -10.21 18.93 -19.91
CA SER A 569 -11.59 18.76 -19.44
C SER A 569 -11.68 18.62 -17.92
N PHE A 570 -10.71 17.95 -17.31
CA PHE A 570 -10.57 17.84 -15.86
C PHE A 570 -10.33 19.20 -15.20
N VAL A 571 -9.37 19.99 -15.71
CA VAL A 571 -9.09 21.34 -15.21
C VAL A 571 -10.31 22.25 -15.33
N GLU A 572 -11.03 22.20 -16.46
CA GLU A 572 -12.25 22.97 -16.63
C GLU A 572 -13.34 22.57 -15.64
N GLY A 573 -13.47 21.27 -15.33
CA GLY A 573 -14.37 20.79 -14.29
C GLY A 573 -14.10 21.42 -12.93
N ILE A 574 -12.82 21.51 -12.53
CA ILE A 574 -12.41 22.20 -11.31
C ILE A 574 -12.77 23.68 -11.40
N LEU A 575 -12.43 24.39 -12.48
CA LEU A 575 -12.68 25.82 -12.64
C LEU A 575 -14.18 26.18 -12.60
N VAL A 576 -15.04 25.36 -13.20
CA VAL A 576 -16.51 25.54 -13.15
C VAL A 576 -17.04 25.47 -11.72
N HIS A 577 -16.45 24.63 -10.88
CA HIS A 577 -16.88 24.44 -9.50
C HIS A 577 -16.06 25.25 -8.49
N LEU A 578 -14.98 25.90 -8.93
CA LEU A 578 -14.01 26.59 -8.06
C LEU A 578 -14.67 27.53 -7.06
N PRO A 579 -15.62 28.41 -7.45
CA PRO A 579 -16.29 29.29 -6.48
C PRO A 579 -17.00 28.55 -5.33
N SER A 580 -17.55 27.36 -5.58
CA SER A 580 -18.13 26.52 -4.51
C SER A 580 -17.07 25.70 -3.76
N LEU A 581 -16.02 25.26 -4.48
CA LEU A 581 -14.92 24.47 -3.92
C LEU A 581 -14.14 25.23 -2.84
N LEU A 582 -14.06 26.57 -2.93
CA LEU A 582 -13.37 27.38 -1.93
C LEU A 582 -13.92 27.17 -0.51
N SER A 583 -15.20 26.82 -0.35
CA SER A 583 -15.74 26.50 0.98
C SER A 583 -15.14 25.25 1.60
N PHE A 584 -14.48 24.38 0.83
CA PHE A 584 -13.76 23.18 1.28
C PHE A 584 -12.25 23.41 1.37
N THR A 585 -11.66 24.06 0.36
CA THR A 585 -10.20 24.28 0.28
C THR A 585 -9.73 25.49 1.09
N LEU A 586 -10.62 26.47 1.32
CA LEU A 586 -10.41 27.67 2.14
C LEU A 586 -11.49 27.75 3.24
N PRO A 587 -11.55 26.80 4.17
CA PRO A 587 -12.75 26.55 4.98
C PRO A 587 -12.94 27.49 6.19
N SER A 588 -12.15 28.56 6.30
CA SER A 588 -12.19 29.49 7.43
C SER A 588 -12.32 30.95 6.97
N VAL A 589 -12.75 31.84 7.86
CA VAL A 589 -12.77 33.29 7.59
C VAL A 589 -11.34 33.79 7.28
N ASN A 590 -10.34 33.24 7.98
CA ASN A 590 -8.93 33.55 7.74
C ASN A 590 -8.46 33.15 6.33
N SER A 591 -8.90 31.99 5.85
CA SER A 591 -8.53 31.44 4.54
C SER A 591 -8.83 32.43 3.41
N PHE A 592 -9.97 33.13 3.46
CA PHE A 592 -10.36 34.09 2.44
C PHE A 592 -9.50 35.37 2.43
N ARG A 593 -8.68 35.62 3.45
CA ARG A 593 -7.65 36.68 3.43
C ARG A 593 -6.48 36.34 2.50
N ARG A 594 -6.42 35.12 1.95
CA ARG A 594 -5.53 34.70 0.86
C ARG A 594 -6.18 34.83 -0.53
N VAL A 595 -7.38 35.38 -0.66
CA VAL A 595 -8.06 35.54 -1.96
C VAL A 595 -7.99 37.00 -2.39
N GLY A 596 -7.38 37.26 -3.54
CA GLY A 596 -7.37 38.58 -4.16
C GLY A 596 -5.99 39.03 -4.67
N PRO A 597 -5.92 40.24 -5.25
CA PRO A 597 -4.71 40.76 -5.86
C PRO A 597 -3.54 40.82 -4.87
N GLY A 598 -2.36 40.38 -5.31
CA GLY A 598 -1.14 40.40 -4.49
C GLY A 598 -1.07 39.31 -3.42
N CYS A 599 -2.00 38.35 -3.41
CA CYS A 599 -1.95 37.19 -2.52
C CYS A 599 -1.12 36.01 -3.06
N TRP A 600 -0.72 36.03 -4.34
CA TRP A 600 0.12 35.01 -4.99
C TRP A 600 -0.60 33.65 -5.10
N THR A 601 -1.92 33.73 -5.29
CA THR A 601 -2.86 32.60 -5.25
C THR A 601 -4.03 32.77 -6.23
N GLY A 602 -4.19 33.93 -6.88
CA GLY A 602 -5.29 34.23 -7.79
C GLY A 602 -6.31 35.26 -7.31
N SER A 603 -6.78 36.10 -8.24
CA SER A 603 -7.86 37.09 -8.02
C SER A 603 -9.15 36.80 -8.79
N ALA A 604 -9.14 35.88 -9.75
CA ALA A 604 -10.28 35.50 -10.57
C ALA A 604 -10.22 34.00 -10.93
N VAL A 605 -11.35 33.41 -11.32
CA VAL A 605 -11.46 32.02 -11.74
C VAL A 605 -10.74 31.85 -13.07
N GLY A 606 -9.61 31.16 -13.04
CA GLY A 606 -8.84 30.89 -14.25
C GLY A 606 -7.59 30.08 -14.00
N TRP A 607 -6.83 29.92 -15.08
CA TRP A 607 -5.58 29.19 -15.10
C TRP A 607 -4.59 29.91 -16.01
N ALA A 608 -3.30 29.62 -15.83
CA ALA A 608 -2.24 30.05 -16.72
C ALA A 608 -1.03 29.11 -16.60
N THR A 609 -0.14 29.14 -17.60
CA THR A 609 1.07 28.32 -17.64
C THR A 609 2.20 29.05 -16.92
N GLU A 610 2.86 28.37 -15.97
CA GLU A 610 3.96 28.90 -15.15
C GLU A 610 3.67 30.18 -14.34
N ASP A 611 2.46 30.73 -14.41
CA ASP A 611 2.07 31.89 -13.60
C ASP A 611 1.75 31.44 -12.17
N LYS A 612 2.47 31.98 -11.19
CA LYS A 612 2.28 31.68 -9.77
C LYS A 612 1.18 32.52 -9.12
N ASP A 613 0.61 33.52 -9.79
CA ASP A 613 -0.43 34.39 -9.23
C ASP A 613 -1.85 34.00 -9.69
N VAL A 614 -2.04 32.77 -10.19
CA VAL A 614 -3.35 32.24 -10.64
C VAL A 614 -3.82 31.08 -9.77
N PRO A 615 -5.15 30.82 -9.69
CA PRO A 615 -5.66 29.72 -8.88
C PRO A 615 -5.16 28.34 -9.31
N ILE A 616 -5.10 28.11 -10.63
CA ILE A 616 -4.58 26.86 -11.21
C ILE A 616 -3.41 27.16 -12.13
N ARG A 617 -2.21 26.79 -11.69
CA ARG A 617 -0.99 26.89 -12.50
C ARG A 617 -0.77 25.59 -13.28
N VAL A 618 -0.51 25.69 -14.57
CA VAL A 618 0.00 24.55 -15.36
C VAL A 618 1.51 24.52 -15.19
N CYS A 619 2.02 23.45 -14.60
CA CYS A 619 3.44 23.28 -14.31
C CYS A 619 4.14 22.60 -15.47
N LEU A 620 5.29 23.14 -15.87
CA LEU A 620 6.17 22.62 -16.90
C LEU A 620 7.41 22.00 -16.27
N ASP A 621 7.84 20.86 -16.81
CA ASP A 621 9.17 20.35 -16.56
C ASP A 621 10.19 21.33 -17.17
N LEU A 622 11.12 21.83 -16.36
CA LEU A 622 12.07 22.87 -16.79
C LEU A 622 12.98 22.41 -17.91
N SER A 623 13.31 21.11 -17.98
CA SER A 623 14.25 20.56 -18.96
C SER A 623 13.60 20.34 -20.34
N THR A 624 12.34 19.92 -20.36
CA THR A 624 11.60 19.55 -21.57
C THR A 624 10.57 20.58 -21.99
N GLN A 625 10.25 21.55 -21.12
CA GLN A 625 9.19 22.56 -21.29
C GLN A 625 7.80 21.96 -21.49
N ASN A 626 7.63 20.72 -21.04
CA ASN A 626 6.42 19.94 -21.19
C ASN A 626 5.56 20.05 -19.94
N ALA A 627 4.25 20.22 -20.11
CA ALA A 627 3.35 20.18 -18.96
C ALA A 627 3.45 18.83 -18.26
N THR A 628 3.52 18.83 -16.93
CA THR A 628 3.61 17.62 -16.10
C THR A 628 2.36 17.42 -15.27
N ASN A 629 1.84 18.50 -14.71
CA ASN A 629 0.72 18.51 -13.78
C ASN A 629 0.10 19.91 -13.74
N VAL A 630 -0.98 20.05 -13.00
CA VAL A 630 -1.47 21.36 -12.53
C VAL A 630 -1.27 21.51 -11.03
N GLU A 631 -1.20 22.73 -10.54
CA GLU A 631 -1.14 23.10 -9.13
C GLU A 631 -2.36 23.97 -8.80
N LEU A 632 -3.14 23.57 -7.80
CA LEU A 632 -4.19 24.39 -7.19
C LEU A 632 -3.62 25.13 -5.98
N LYS A 633 -3.60 26.46 -6.05
CA LYS A 633 -2.99 27.33 -5.02
C LYS A 633 -3.97 27.78 -3.93
N LEU A 634 -5.26 27.83 -4.27
CA LEU A 634 -6.35 28.21 -3.35
C LEU A 634 -6.77 27.06 -2.43
N SER A 635 -5.80 26.48 -1.73
CA SER A 635 -5.98 25.56 -0.60
C SER A 635 -5.05 25.97 0.55
N ASP A 636 -5.46 25.65 1.78
CA ASP A 636 -4.66 25.86 2.98
C ASP A 636 -4.83 24.72 3.99
N ALA A 637 -3.88 24.61 4.91
CA ALA A 637 -3.80 23.51 5.87
C ALA A 637 -4.93 23.49 6.93
N THR A 638 -5.87 24.45 6.90
CA THR A 638 -7.10 24.39 7.70
C THR A 638 -8.19 23.54 7.05
N ALA A 639 -8.06 23.22 5.76
CA ALA A 639 -8.88 22.25 5.03
C ALA A 639 -8.74 20.82 5.56
N ASN A 640 -9.85 20.07 5.52
CA ASN A 640 -9.78 18.62 5.70
C ASN A 640 -9.30 18.04 4.37
N ILE A 641 -8.08 17.49 4.36
CA ILE A 641 -7.43 16.94 3.17
C ILE A 641 -8.25 15.85 2.44
N TYR A 642 -8.92 14.96 3.18
CA TYR A 642 -9.77 13.94 2.55
C TYR A 642 -10.97 14.57 1.84
N LEU A 643 -11.61 15.54 2.50
CA LEU A 643 -12.79 16.19 1.99
C LEU A 643 -12.46 17.10 0.81
N GLU A 644 -11.38 17.89 0.88
CA GLU A 644 -10.97 18.77 -0.20
C GLU A 644 -10.55 17.98 -1.45
N LEU A 645 -9.74 16.92 -1.29
CA LEU A 645 -9.34 16.06 -2.41
C LEU A 645 -10.57 15.39 -3.03
N SER A 646 -11.51 14.91 -2.20
CA SER A 646 -12.76 14.34 -2.69
C SER A 646 -13.52 15.32 -3.58
N MET A 647 -13.66 16.58 -3.16
CA MET A 647 -14.42 17.58 -3.90
C MET A 647 -13.68 18.05 -5.16
N ILE A 648 -12.37 18.26 -5.09
CA ILE A 648 -11.56 18.67 -6.24
C ILE A 648 -11.56 17.59 -7.32
N LEU A 649 -11.26 16.33 -6.95
CA LEU A 649 -11.20 15.22 -7.90
C LEU A 649 -12.58 14.97 -8.51
N ALA A 650 -13.65 15.01 -7.70
CA ALA A 650 -15.00 14.84 -8.22
C ALA A 650 -15.47 15.99 -9.12
N ALA A 651 -15.05 17.24 -8.85
CA ALA A 651 -15.30 18.37 -9.74
C ALA A 651 -14.58 18.20 -11.09
N GLY A 652 -13.31 17.78 -11.07
CA GLY A 652 -12.57 17.49 -12.30
C GLY A 652 -13.18 16.32 -13.09
N MET A 653 -13.65 15.28 -12.38
CA MET A 653 -14.41 14.19 -12.99
C MET A 653 -15.75 14.63 -13.60
N ASP A 654 -16.47 15.61 -13.03
CA ASP A 654 -17.65 16.21 -13.68
C ASP A 654 -17.29 16.83 -15.03
N GLY A 655 -16.13 17.51 -15.09
CA GLY A 655 -15.57 18.05 -16.32
C GLY A 655 -15.38 16.98 -17.39
N LEU A 656 -14.68 15.90 -17.03
CA LEU A 656 -14.46 14.73 -17.89
C LEU A 656 -15.78 14.12 -18.39
N LYS A 657 -16.75 13.86 -17.49
CA LYS A 657 -18.06 13.28 -17.85
C LYS A 657 -18.82 14.12 -18.88
N LYS A 658 -18.70 15.44 -18.77
CA LYS A 658 -19.40 16.40 -19.65
C LYS A 658 -18.59 16.78 -20.89
N GLY A 659 -17.37 16.28 -21.05
CA GLY A 659 -16.48 16.63 -22.16
C GLY A 659 -16.24 18.14 -22.26
N ARG A 660 -16.07 18.81 -21.11
CA ARG A 660 -15.90 20.27 -21.06
C ARG A 660 -14.63 20.69 -21.79
N LYS A 661 -14.70 21.79 -22.52
CA LYS A 661 -13.56 22.44 -23.16
C LYS A 661 -12.94 23.44 -22.19
N LEU A 662 -11.63 23.36 -22.01
CA LEU A 662 -10.88 24.32 -21.20
C LEU A 662 -11.08 25.75 -21.73
N ARG A 663 -11.44 26.65 -20.82
CA ARG A 663 -11.50 28.09 -21.09
C ARG A 663 -10.13 28.65 -21.48
N PRO A 664 -10.05 29.81 -22.14
CA PRO A 664 -8.77 30.50 -22.33
C PRO A 664 -8.05 30.77 -21.00
N PRO A 665 -6.72 30.97 -21.01
CA PRO A 665 -5.99 31.46 -19.83
C PRO A 665 -6.61 32.74 -19.27
N ILE A 666 -6.40 32.96 -17.97
CA ILE A 666 -6.96 34.10 -17.23
C ILE A 666 -6.58 35.44 -17.88
N ASP A 667 -7.52 36.38 -17.83
CA ASP A 667 -7.39 37.76 -18.31
C ASP A 667 -8.21 38.74 -17.46
N ASP A 668 -8.16 40.03 -17.78
CA ASP A 668 -8.88 41.10 -17.06
C ASP A 668 -10.42 40.91 -17.04
N GLY A 669 -10.98 40.09 -17.94
CA GLY A 669 -12.42 39.83 -18.04
C GLY A 669 -12.89 38.56 -17.33
N SER A 670 -11.97 37.85 -16.66
CA SER A 670 -12.25 36.56 -16.02
C SER A 670 -13.17 36.70 -14.80
N GLU A 671 -13.96 35.66 -14.54
CA GLU A 671 -14.97 35.62 -13.47
C GLU A 671 -14.36 35.86 -12.09
N ALA A 672 -14.94 36.75 -11.28
CA ALA A 672 -14.43 37.05 -9.94
C ALA A 672 -14.61 35.86 -8.97
N LEU A 673 -13.64 35.67 -8.08
CA LEU A 673 -13.76 34.70 -6.98
C LEU A 673 -14.66 35.24 -5.85
N PRO A 674 -15.34 34.37 -5.10
CA PRO A 674 -15.99 34.74 -3.85
C PRO A 674 -14.99 35.38 -2.88
N LYS A 675 -15.40 36.47 -2.21
CA LYS A 675 -14.55 37.24 -1.29
C LYS A 675 -14.68 36.81 0.17
N SER A 676 -15.59 35.88 0.46
CA SER A 676 -15.80 35.37 1.81
C SER A 676 -16.26 33.91 1.81
N LEU A 677 -16.04 33.24 2.94
CA LEU A 677 -16.56 31.90 3.19
C LEU A 677 -18.07 31.85 3.01
N GLN A 678 -18.79 32.88 3.47
CA GLN A 678 -20.24 32.95 3.34
C GLN A 678 -20.70 33.02 1.88
N GLU A 679 -20.01 33.77 1.02
CA GLU A 679 -20.31 33.81 -0.42
C GLU A 679 -20.09 32.45 -1.08
N SER A 680 -18.97 31.78 -0.80
CA SER A 680 -18.69 30.45 -1.33
C SER A 680 -19.72 29.40 -0.86
N LEU A 681 -20.13 29.45 0.42
CA LEU A 681 -21.19 28.59 0.96
C LEU A 681 -22.54 28.83 0.28
N ASN A 682 -22.88 30.08 -0.05
CA ASN A 682 -24.11 30.40 -0.78
C ASN A 682 -24.10 29.80 -2.20
N LEU A 683 -22.95 29.81 -2.86
CA LEU A 683 -22.78 29.14 -4.16
C LEU A 683 -22.90 27.62 -4.01
N LEU A 684 -22.24 27.03 -2.99
CA LEU A 684 -22.33 25.59 -2.70
C LEU A 684 -23.78 25.11 -2.50
N LYS A 685 -24.63 25.89 -1.79
CA LYS A 685 -26.05 25.54 -1.60
C LYS A 685 -26.83 25.35 -2.90
N THR A 686 -26.40 25.99 -3.98
CA THR A 686 -27.00 25.88 -5.31
C THR A 686 -26.25 24.91 -6.23
N ASN A 687 -25.10 24.39 -5.79
CA ASN A 687 -24.26 23.48 -6.57
C ASN A 687 -24.68 22.03 -6.32
N HIS A 688 -25.70 21.58 -7.04
CA HIS A 688 -26.23 20.23 -6.93
C HIS A 688 -25.20 19.12 -7.21
N THR A 689 -24.21 19.37 -8.08
CA THR A 689 -23.14 18.39 -8.35
C THR A 689 -22.35 18.10 -7.07
N LEU A 690 -21.78 19.12 -6.44
CA LEU A 690 -20.95 18.93 -5.24
C LEU A 690 -21.78 18.42 -4.05
N LEU A 691 -23.00 18.93 -3.87
CA LEU A 691 -23.90 18.44 -2.82
C LEU A 691 -24.28 16.97 -3.00
N SER A 692 -24.43 16.48 -4.23
CA SER A 692 -24.72 15.07 -4.50
C SER A 692 -23.56 14.16 -4.11
N ILE A 693 -22.32 14.64 -4.30
CA ILE A 693 -21.10 13.88 -3.98
C ILE A 693 -20.97 13.74 -2.45
N LEU A 694 -21.27 14.78 -1.68
CA LEU A 694 -21.33 14.70 -0.22
C LEU A 694 -22.45 13.77 0.25
N GLY A 695 -23.58 13.78 -0.46
CA GLY A 695 -24.81 13.16 0.00
C GLY A 695 -25.53 13.99 1.08
N PRO A 696 -26.79 13.67 1.39
CA PRO A 696 -27.68 14.54 2.14
C PRO A 696 -27.25 14.76 3.61
N GLN A 697 -26.71 13.73 4.26
CA GLN A 697 -26.33 13.81 5.67
C GLN A 697 -25.09 14.68 5.88
N LEU A 698 -24.01 14.39 5.13
CA LEU A 698 -22.78 15.16 5.24
C LEU A 698 -22.95 16.59 4.72
N SER A 699 -23.71 16.82 3.64
CA SER A 699 -23.98 18.18 3.16
C SER A 699 -24.74 19.04 4.17
N THR A 700 -25.78 18.48 4.83
CA THR A 700 -26.53 19.18 5.88
C THR A 700 -25.61 19.57 7.03
N ALA A 701 -24.83 18.60 7.52
CA ALA A 701 -23.92 18.81 8.64
C ALA A 701 -22.82 19.83 8.30
N TYR A 702 -22.18 19.67 7.13
CA TYR A 702 -21.12 20.52 6.64
C TYR A 702 -21.55 21.98 6.51
N LEU A 703 -22.68 22.23 5.83
CA LEU A 703 -23.22 23.58 5.65
C LEU A 703 -23.52 24.23 7.00
N ALA A 704 -24.23 23.52 7.89
CA ALA A 704 -24.62 24.06 9.19
C ALA A 704 -23.43 24.54 10.04
N VAL A 705 -22.37 23.73 10.13
CA VAL A 705 -21.20 24.10 10.92
C VAL A 705 -20.38 25.17 10.21
N ARG A 706 -20.15 25.07 8.88
CA ARG A 706 -19.39 26.09 8.15
C ARG A 706 -20.07 27.45 8.18
N GLU A 707 -21.39 27.50 8.11
CA GLU A 707 -22.15 28.74 8.30
C GLU A 707 -21.94 29.31 9.71
N SER A 708 -21.95 28.47 10.74
CA SER A 708 -21.64 28.94 12.11
C SER A 708 -20.21 29.51 12.22
N MET A 709 -19.25 28.93 11.48
CA MET A 709 -17.87 29.42 11.44
C MET A 709 -17.72 30.71 10.63
N ALA A 710 -18.52 30.89 9.57
CA ALA A 710 -18.54 32.10 8.76
C ALA A 710 -19.03 33.34 9.54
N LEU A 711 -19.71 33.14 10.66
CA LEU A 711 -20.17 34.20 11.57
C LEU A 711 -19.09 34.63 12.58
N ILE A 712 -17.93 33.97 12.62
CA ILE A 712 -16.84 34.35 13.52
C ILE A 712 -16.26 35.68 13.04
N ASP A 713 -16.43 36.71 13.86
CA ASP A 713 -15.88 38.04 13.65
C ASP A 713 -14.71 38.25 14.62
N LYS A 714 -13.52 37.84 14.19
CA LYS A 714 -12.27 38.01 14.92
C LYS A 714 -11.28 38.81 14.09
N SER A 715 -10.48 39.64 14.76
CA SER A 715 -9.32 40.26 14.12
C SER A 715 -8.27 39.20 13.79
N ILE A 716 -7.37 39.52 12.86
CA ILE A 716 -6.26 38.61 12.52
C ILE A 716 -5.37 38.34 13.74
N GLU A 717 -5.15 39.35 14.59
CA GLU A 717 -4.37 39.24 15.82
C GLU A 717 -5.02 38.29 16.84
N GLU A 718 -6.35 38.35 16.98
CA GLU A 718 -7.11 37.44 17.86
C GLU A 718 -7.03 35.99 17.36
N GLU A 719 -7.14 35.78 16.06
CA GLU A 719 -7.03 34.43 15.47
C GLU A 719 -5.60 33.87 15.58
N VAL A 720 -4.58 34.72 15.40
CA VAL A 720 -3.17 34.34 15.61
C VAL A 720 -2.93 33.98 17.06
N LEU A 721 -3.45 34.76 18.01
CA LEU A 721 -3.32 34.46 19.45
C LEU A 721 -4.04 33.16 19.81
N ASP A 722 -5.25 32.93 19.31
CA ASP A 722 -5.98 31.69 19.50
C ASP A 722 -5.23 30.46 18.95
N ALA A 723 -4.65 30.59 17.75
CA ALA A 723 -3.85 29.53 17.14
C ALA A 723 -2.57 29.29 17.95
N PHE A 724 -1.92 30.37 18.40
CA PHE A 724 -0.73 30.33 19.22
C PHE A 724 -0.97 29.67 20.59
N ASP A 725 -2.09 29.95 21.24
CA ASP A 725 -2.42 29.38 22.55
C ASP A 725 -2.77 27.89 22.47
N LYS A 726 -3.27 27.42 21.32
CA LYS A 726 -3.59 26.01 21.07
C LYS A 726 -2.38 25.17 20.66
N ALA A 727 -1.38 25.77 20.01
CA ALA A 727 -0.11 25.13 19.66
C ALA A 727 0.78 24.91 20.90
#